data_AF-A0A3M7FH81-F1
#
_entry.id   AF-A0A3M7FH81-F1
#
_cell.length_a   1.000
_cell.length_b   1.000
_cell.length_c   1.000
_cell.angle_alpha   90.00
_cell.angle_beta   90.00
_cell.angle_gamma   90.00
#
_symmetry.space_group_name_H-M   'P 1'
#
loop_
_entity.id
_entity.type
_entity.pdbx_description
1 polymer ?
#
loop_
_entity_poly.entity_id
_entity_poly.type
_entity_poly.pdbx_seq_one_letter_code
_entity_poly.pdbx_strand_id
1 'polypeptide(L)'
;MFSRDNLFGSRGQGQGPPPPNRQQAPPPNAAPVRRPVEQRYTDRSPSRGYGQDEKGGYGGGYGGPPASGMPMGRGMQLRPAKSPDDRYTFGNLCAVSAQDIPPSSDGADTYLLINGTYVLSARPLPSFPRGHISLNDPQRTWMGVALTDVMEAQAYDPFSQGPQSYMGTMDVEVGFAGKKSTEVPYDQDELGKAFVNTFRNQIFAPGQQLLMDFRSIPLKMSIKTVELVDMQSLSAPSGAAQQRRDPMARGILTPESGINFSKDARSPINLKGSTKRPAANSVVRPDFKFEDLGIGGLDKEFSDIFRRAFASRIFPPGLAEKIGIQHVRGILLYGPPGTGKTLIARQIGKMLNAREPKVINGPEVLNKFVGQSEENIRKLFADAEKEQKEKGDESGLHIIIFDELDAVCKQRGAGAGGGTGVGDSVVNQLLSKLDGVDQLNNILLIGMTNRKDMIDEALLRPGRLEVHMEISLPDEFGRQQILKIHTTKMRENGKMADDVNLAELAKSTRNFSGAEINGLVKSASSFALQRHIKGGTVAALKDDVADMQIHMEDFLRALDEVHPLFGVSEEDLERAVEGGIIHYSPHIDKILKNGRDFINQVRTNTTPLLSVLLHGPRGSGKTALAARIAMDSEFPFIRLVRPVDMVGMNEIQKIQYLQKIFTDAYKSPCNALVLDNIELMVDWVPVGPRFSSAVLAAIKGMMENKPPKGRPLLILATTSERTILQQLQLNFMAHIPVPNVQTQQELAHIMQESGAFSAPDVQRAAGEIEQTTGGQKINVGVAKVLLGIQTAMQDPDRTGRFAEVIGEAVADAAAE
;
A
#
# COMPACT_ATOMS: atom_id res chain seq x y z
N MET A 1 21.51 -63.70 -11.02
CA MET A 1 22.23 -63.71 -12.32
C MET A 1 23.14 -62.49 -12.34
N PHE A 2 24.44 -62.75 -12.41
CA PHE A 2 25.62 -61.88 -12.60
C PHE A 2 25.42 -60.81 -13.71
N SER A 3 26.15 -59.71 -13.89
CA SER A 3 27.26 -58.94 -13.28
C SER A 3 27.36 -57.65 -14.14
N ARG A 4 27.57 -56.44 -13.60
CA ARG A 4 28.86 -55.77 -13.33
C ARG A 4 29.63 -55.29 -14.59
N ASP A 5 29.83 -53.97 -14.60
CA ASP A 5 30.79 -53.08 -15.28
C ASP A 5 31.87 -53.61 -16.25
N ASN A 6 32.10 -52.75 -17.26
CA ASN A 6 33.38 -52.20 -17.75
C ASN A 6 33.96 -52.62 -19.13
N LEU A 7 34.33 -51.54 -19.86
CA LEU A 7 35.54 -51.31 -20.67
C LEU A 7 35.54 -51.52 -22.20
N PHE A 8 35.76 -50.37 -22.88
CA PHE A 8 36.46 -50.07 -24.15
C PHE A 8 35.66 -49.68 -25.41
N GLY A 9 35.91 -48.46 -25.87
CA GLY A 9 35.60 -47.95 -27.21
C GLY A 9 35.87 -46.45 -27.35
N SER A 10 37.03 -46.09 -27.92
CA SER A 10 37.58 -44.74 -28.05
C SER A 10 37.09 -43.99 -29.32
N ARG A 11 37.20 -42.65 -29.26
CA ARG A 11 37.27 -41.60 -30.32
C ARG A 11 36.03 -40.75 -30.62
N GLY A 12 36.22 -39.44 -30.42
CA GLY A 12 35.43 -38.35 -31.01
C GLY A 12 35.93 -36.98 -30.51
N GLN A 13 36.83 -36.34 -31.25
CA GLN A 13 37.35 -34.99 -31.01
C GLN A 13 36.26 -33.93 -31.22
N GLY A 14 36.26 -32.88 -30.39
CA GLY A 14 35.47 -31.65 -30.60
C GLY A 14 36.02 -30.50 -29.76
N GLN A 15 36.57 -29.50 -30.43
CA GLN A 15 37.30 -28.34 -29.90
C GLN A 15 36.39 -27.36 -29.12
N GLY A 16 36.90 -26.83 -28.00
CA GLY A 16 36.31 -25.68 -27.29
C GLY A 16 36.96 -24.35 -27.70
N PRO A 17 36.22 -23.21 -27.69
CA PRO A 17 36.75 -21.89 -28.02
C PRO A 17 37.42 -21.16 -26.83
N PRO A 18 38.33 -20.19 -27.07
CA PRO A 18 39.21 -19.58 -26.06
C PRO A 18 38.62 -18.33 -25.37
N PRO A 19 39.21 -17.87 -24.24
CA PRO A 19 38.76 -16.68 -23.52
C PRO A 19 39.42 -15.37 -24.01
N PRO A 20 38.80 -14.18 -23.81
CA PRO A 20 39.40 -12.90 -24.22
C PRO A 20 40.23 -12.20 -23.11
N ASN A 21 41.38 -11.71 -23.56
CA ASN A 21 42.28 -10.65 -23.09
C ASN A 21 41.93 -9.85 -21.82
N ARG A 22 42.84 -9.92 -20.82
CA ARG A 22 43.15 -8.84 -19.87
C ARG A 22 44.33 -8.03 -20.42
N GLN A 23 44.11 -6.77 -20.79
CA GLN A 23 45.19 -5.81 -20.99
C GLN A 23 45.36 -4.93 -19.75
N GLN A 24 46.62 -4.82 -19.35
CA GLN A 24 47.17 -4.06 -18.24
C GLN A 24 47.30 -2.58 -18.63
N ALA A 25 47.08 -1.67 -17.68
CA ALA A 25 47.41 -0.25 -17.78
C ALA A 25 48.71 0.07 -17.00
N PRO A 26 49.62 0.92 -17.50
CA PRO A 26 50.77 1.45 -16.74
C PRO A 26 50.52 2.84 -16.10
N PRO A 27 51.49 3.39 -15.30
CA PRO A 27 51.22 4.10 -14.04
C PRO A 27 51.49 5.64 -14.09
N PRO A 28 51.49 6.39 -12.95
CA PRO A 28 51.15 7.82 -12.88
C PRO A 28 52.36 8.77 -12.91
N ASN A 29 52.13 10.07 -13.17
CA ASN A 29 53.15 11.09 -12.92
C ASN A 29 52.60 12.48 -12.50
N ALA A 30 53.18 12.96 -11.40
CA ALA A 30 53.53 14.35 -11.03
C ALA A 30 52.47 15.47 -10.86
N ALA A 31 52.45 16.02 -9.63
CA ALA A 31 52.05 17.39 -9.27
C ALA A 31 53.17 18.41 -9.68
N PRO A 32 53.23 19.70 -9.25
CA PRO A 32 52.27 20.60 -8.56
C PRO A 32 52.22 22.05 -9.15
N VAL A 33 51.22 22.90 -8.86
CA VAL A 33 51.40 24.39 -8.83
C VAL A 33 50.46 25.06 -7.81
N ARG A 34 51.00 26.15 -7.24
CA ARG A 34 50.68 27.02 -6.09
C ARG A 34 49.41 27.89 -6.16
N ARG A 35 49.01 28.34 -4.96
CA ARG A 35 48.12 29.50 -4.62
C ARG A 35 48.71 30.85 -5.10
N PRO A 36 47.89 31.92 -5.11
CA PRO A 36 47.93 32.94 -4.02
C PRO A 36 46.50 33.37 -3.58
N VAL A 37 46.16 33.56 -2.30
CA VAL A 37 46.43 34.69 -1.36
C VAL A 37 45.95 36.06 -1.88
N GLU A 38 44.85 36.53 -1.29
CA GLU A 38 44.51 37.96 -1.18
C GLU A 38 44.18 38.28 0.27
N GLN A 39 44.62 39.45 0.71
CA GLN A 39 44.72 39.90 2.09
C GLN A 39 44.29 41.38 2.15
N ARG A 40 43.86 41.80 3.35
CA ARG A 40 43.65 43.18 3.86
C ARG A 40 42.22 43.73 3.66
N TYR A 41 41.63 44.58 4.52
CA TYR A 41 42.07 45.54 5.54
C TYR A 41 40.96 45.68 6.62
N THR A 42 41.25 45.55 7.92
CA THR A 42 41.36 46.60 8.98
C THR A 42 40.17 47.51 9.30
N ASP A 43 39.92 47.59 10.61
CA ASP A 43 39.58 48.75 11.44
C ASP A 43 38.18 49.36 11.42
N ARG A 44 37.50 49.29 12.58
CA ARG A 44 37.13 50.47 13.39
C ARG A 44 36.38 50.06 14.67
N SER A 45 37.00 50.30 15.82
CA SER A 45 36.32 50.77 17.05
C SER A 45 36.55 52.30 17.13
N PRO A 46 35.72 53.13 17.81
CA PRO A 46 35.59 53.17 19.28
C PRO A 46 34.12 53.50 19.69
N SER A 47 33.66 53.73 20.93
CA SER A 47 34.25 54.29 22.14
C SER A 47 33.26 54.15 23.32
N ARG A 48 33.79 54.46 24.52
CA ARG A 48 33.22 54.39 25.88
C ARG A 48 31.95 55.21 26.15
N GLY A 49 31.18 54.78 27.14
CA GLY A 49 30.22 55.59 27.92
C GLY A 49 30.14 55.13 29.39
N TYR A 50 30.29 56.10 30.31
CA TYR A 50 30.04 56.09 31.77
C TYR A 50 28.60 55.59 32.10
N GLY A 51 28.19 55.04 33.25
CA GLY A 51 28.57 55.19 34.66
C GLY A 51 27.37 55.76 35.47
N GLN A 52 26.73 54.96 36.36
CA GLN A 52 25.90 55.31 37.56
C GLN A 52 25.15 54.03 38.03
N ASP A 53 25.43 53.44 39.21
CA ASP A 53 24.85 53.69 40.56
C ASP A 53 23.33 53.36 40.62
N GLU A 54 22.73 52.61 41.57
CA GLU A 54 23.07 52.28 42.97
C GLU A 54 22.05 51.25 43.55
N LYS A 55 22.36 50.70 44.75
CA LYS A 55 21.56 49.87 45.71
C LYS A 55 21.56 48.35 45.48
N GLY A 56 21.96 47.47 46.41
CA GLY A 56 22.23 47.57 47.85
C GLY A 56 21.47 46.47 48.60
N GLY A 57 22.17 45.46 49.14
CA GLY A 57 21.57 44.39 49.94
C GLY A 57 22.62 43.46 50.58
N TYR A 58 22.65 43.45 51.91
CA TYR A 58 23.66 42.88 52.82
C TYR A 58 23.74 41.34 52.85
N GLY A 59 24.92 40.80 53.18
CA GLY A 59 25.03 39.39 53.61
C GLY A 59 26.44 38.84 53.84
N GLY A 60 27.09 39.24 54.94
CA GLY A 60 27.98 38.42 55.80
C GLY A 60 29.09 37.56 55.19
N GLY A 61 30.33 38.02 55.36
CA GLY A 61 31.52 37.18 55.17
C GLY A 61 31.78 36.23 56.35
N TYR A 62 32.20 35.01 56.01
CA TYR A 62 33.12 34.20 56.82
C TYR A 62 34.21 33.68 55.89
N GLY A 63 35.45 34.10 56.15
CA GLY A 63 36.62 33.62 55.45
C GLY A 63 36.92 32.17 55.83
N GLY A 64 37.00 31.31 54.82
CA GLY A 64 37.70 30.03 54.87
C GLY A 64 39.01 30.12 54.06
N PRO A 65 40.09 29.43 54.48
CA PRO A 65 41.38 29.48 53.79
C PRO A 65 41.27 28.91 52.36
N PRO A 66 42.11 29.35 51.40
CA PRO A 66 42.03 28.86 50.04
C PRO A 66 42.36 27.36 50.00
N ALA A 67 41.38 26.55 49.59
CA ALA A 67 41.62 25.17 49.20
C ALA A 67 42.55 25.19 47.99
N SER A 68 43.71 24.58 48.15
CA SER A 68 44.71 24.36 47.10
C SER A 68 44.11 23.47 46.00
N GLY A 69 43.47 24.09 45.01
CA GLY A 69 43.13 23.44 43.74
C GLY A 69 44.41 23.16 42.94
N MET A 70 44.47 22.00 42.29
CA MET A 70 45.56 21.67 41.36
C MET A 70 45.71 22.75 40.28
N PRO A 71 46.93 23.11 39.87
CA PRO A 71 47.13 23.94 38.69
C PRO A 71 46.67 23.15 37.45
N MET A 72 45.60 23.61 36.81
CA MET A 72 45.20 23.16 35.47
C MET A 72 46.37 23.42 34.50
N GLY A 73 47.05 22.35 34.05
CA GLY A 73 47.99 22.44 32.93
C GLY A 73 49.31 21.64 33.02
N ARG A 74 49.60 20.91 34.10
CA ARG A 74 50.81 20.05 34.15
C ARG A 74 50.44 18.57 34.01
N GLY A 75 50.70 17.99 32.84
CA GLY A 75 50.54 16.55 32.62
C GLY A 75 51.47 15.75 33.53
N MET A 76 50.91 14.71 34.15
CA MET A 76 51.64 13.80 35.04
C MET A 76 51.97 12.51 34.31
N GLN A 77 53.19 12.00 34.47
CA GLN A 77 53.56 10.69 33.95
C GLN A 77 53.21 9.60 34.95
N LEU A 78 52.36 8.66 34.54
CA LEU A 78 51.88 7.55 35.36
C LEU A 78 52.22 6.20 34.70
N ARG A 79 52.56 5.21 35.53
CA ARG A 79 52.80 3.82 35.08
C ARG A 79 51.58 2.94 35.35
N PRO A 80 51.12 2.13 34.38
CA PRO A 80 50.03 1.20 34.61
C PRO A 80 50.37 0.16 35.68
N ALA A 81 49.46 -0.03 36.62
CA ALA A 81 49.50 -1.09 37.63
C ALA A 81 48.20 -1.92 37.56
N LYS A 82 48.21 -3.09 38.19
CA LYS A 82 47.02 -3.95 38.25
C LYS A 82 45.95 -3.30 39.13
N SER A 83 44.69 -3.54 38.78
CA SER A 83 43.54 -3.14 39.60
C SER A 83 43.65 -3.73 41.01
N PRO A 84 43.40 -2.93 42.07
CA PRO A 84 43.59 -3.37 43.45
C PRO A 84 42.53 -4.37 43.90
N ASP A 85 41.26 -4.14 43.53
CA ASP A 85 40.11 -4.96 43.93
C ASP A 85 39.07 -5.08 42.81
N ASP A 86 38.19 -6.06 42.93
CA ASP A 86 37.05 -6.29 42.01
C ASP A 86 36.14 -5.08 41.85
N ARG A 87 36.01 -4.23 42.89
CA ARG A 87 35.24 -2.98 42.82
C ARG A 87 35.77 -2.01 41.75
N TYR A 88 37.09 -1.96 41.56
CA TYR A 88 37.71 -1.13 40.52
C TYR A 88 37.62 -1.80 39.16
N THR A 89 37.75 -3.14 39.12
CA THR A 89 37.67 -3.93 37.90
C THR A 89 36.29 -3.86 37.26
N PHE A 90 35.22 -4.15 38.02
CA PHE A 90 33.83 -4.14 37.54
C PHE A 90 33.16 -2.75 37.60
N GLY A 91 33.75 -1.82 38.34
CA GLY A 91 33.31 -0.42 38.39
C GLY A 91 33.88 0.46 37.29
N ASN A 92 34.77 -0.05 36.42
CA ASN A 92 35.48 0.73 35.39
C ASN A 92 36.21 1.97 35.97
N LEU A 93 36.79 1.83 37.18
CA LEU A 93 37.47 2.90 37.91
C LEU A 93 38.98 2.68 37.94
N CYS A 94 39.74 3.76 37.87
CA CYS A 94 41.20 3.75 38.04
C CYS A 94 41.58 4.20 39.45
N ALA A 95 42.27 3.36 40.21
CA ALA A 95 42.90 3.76 41.46
C ALA A 95 44.16 4.59 41.16
N VAL A 96 44.28 5.74 41.84
CA VAL A 96 45.43 6.64 41.78
C VAL A 96 45.87 7.00 43.20
N SER A 97 47.13 7.40 43.38
CA SER A 97 47.60 7.80 44.71
C SER A 97 46.94 9.11 45.14
N ALA A 98 46.44 9.16 46.38
CA ALA A 98 45.82 10.38 46.96
C ALA A 98 46.79 11.56 47.10
N GLN A 99 48.09 11.31 46.94
CA GLN A 99 49.14 12.33 46.99
C GLN A 99 49.45 12.89 45.59
N ASP A 100 49.14 12.13 44.54
CA ASP A 100 49.31 12.55 43.15
C ASP A 100 48.08 13.28 42.65
N ILE A 101 46.89 12.75 42.98
CA ILE A 101 45.59 13.35 42.68
C ILE A 101 44.81 13.42 44.00
N PRO A 102 44.63 14.62 44.59
CA PRO A 102 43.92 14.76 45.84
C PRO A 102 42.44 14.42 45.65
N PRO A 103 41.77 13.86 46.68
CA PRO A 103 40.33 13.64 46.63
C PRO A 103 39.60 14.98 46.45
N SER A 104 38.61 14.98 45.57
CA SER A 104 37.71 16.13 45.39
C SER A 104 36.97 16.41 46.70
N SER A 105 36.66 17.68 46.98
CA SER A 105 35.95 18.13 48.20
C SER A 105 34.63 17.41 48.42
N ASP A 106 33.99 16.98 47.32
CA ASP A 106 32.65 16.39 47.31
C ASP A 106 32.70 14.85 47.27
N GLY A 107 33.90 14.26 47.36
CA GLY A 107 34.11 12.81 47.25
C GLY A 107 33.83 12.22 45.86
N ALA A 108 33.64 13.08 44.85
CA ALA A 108 33.42 12.69 43.46
C ALA A 108 34.70 12.14 42.78
N ASP A 109 34.50 11.24 41.82
CA ASP A 109 35.59 10.71 41.00
C ASP A 109 36.17 11.80 40.09
N THR A 110 37.48 11.77 39.90
CA THR A 110 38.20 12.75 39.06
C THR A 110 38.35 12.22 37.64
N TYR A 111 37.99 13.00 36.62
CA TYR A 111 38.18 12.60 35.24
C TYR A 111 39.61 12.86 34.77
N LEU A 112 40.26 11.83 34.22
CA LEU A 112 41.61 11.93 33.69
C LEU A 112 41.61 11.71 32.18
N LEU A 113 42.24 12.62 31.46
CA LEU A 113 42.60 12.46 30.04
C LEU A 113 43.96 11.79 29.95
N ILE A 114 43.98 10.60 29.37
CA ILE A 114 45.17 9.78 29.21
C ILE A 114 45.62 9.77 27.74
N ASN A 115 46.91 10.03 27.52
CA ASN A 115 47.55 10.11 26.21
C ASN A 115 46.78 11.02 25.22
N GLY A 116 46.19 12.11 25.73
CA GLY A 116 45.41 13.08 24.97
C GLY A 116 44.08 12.59 24.37
N THR A 117 43.77 11.29 24.49
CA THR A 117 42.69 10.65 23.68
C THR A 117 41.67 9.89 24.52
N TYR A 118 42.07 9.27 25.63
CA TYR A 118 41.19 8.39 26.41
C TYR A 118 40.79 9.03 27.72
N VAL A 119 39.50 9.00 28.08
CA VAL A 119 39.03 9.55 29.36
C VAL A 119 38.60 8.42 30.27
N LEU A 120 39.13 8.41 31.50
CA LEU A 120 38.77 7.45 32.53
C LEU A 120 38.41 8.16 33.84
N SER A 121 37.59 7.51 34.65
CA SER A 121 37.20 8.00 35.97
C SER A 121 38.18 7.43 37.01
N ALA A 122 38.86 8.31 37.72
CA ALA A 122 39.88 7.95 38.70
C ALA A 122 39.43 8.24 40.12
N ARG A 123 39.70 7.31 41.03
CA ARG A 123 39.41 7.43 42.46
C ARG A 123 40.71 7.37 43.27
N PRO A 124 41.00 8.40 44.07
CA PRO A 124 42.17 8.41 44.94
C PRO A 124 42.09 7.34 46.04
N LEU A 125 43.15 6.55 46.19
CA LEU A 125 43.28 5.53 47.23
C LEU A 125 44.56 5.79 48.05
N PRO A 126 44.48 5.94 49.39
CA PRO A 126 45.65 6.25 50.22
C PRO A 126 46.75 5.18 50.20
N SER A 127 46.39 3.92 49.96
CA SER A 127 47.31 2.77 49.92
C SER A 127 47.96 2.54 48.54
N PHE A 128 47.63 3.35 47.54
CA PHE A 128 48.12 3.15 46.17
C PHE A 128 49.47 3.85 45.93
N PRO A 129 50.44 3.18 45.29
CA PRO A 129 51.79 3.73 45.08
C PRO A 129 51.77 4.98 44.20
N ARG A 130 52.63 5.95 44.55
CA ARG A 130 52.81 7.18 43.75
C ARG A 130 53.33 6.86 42.35
N GLY A 131 52.97 7.71 41.39
CA GLY A 131 53.39 7.61 39.99
C GLY A 131 52.78 6.41 39.25
N HIS A 132 51.77 5.75 39.82
CA HIS A 132 51.09 4.61 39.22
C HIS A 132 49.59 4.87 39.08
N ILE A 133 48.98 4.27 38.05
CA ILE A 133 47.54 4.27 37.81
C ILE A 133 47.06 2.83 37.61
N SER A 134 46.00 2.42 38.31
CA SER A 134 45.46 1.08 38.11
C SER A 134 44.65 1.02 36.81
N LEU A 135 44.94 0.06 35.95
CA LEU A 135 44.17 -0.19 34.73
C LEU A 135 43.74 -1.66 34.66
N ASN A 136 42.45 -1.88 34.40
CA ASN A 136 41.94 -3.23 34.16
C ASN A 136 42.32 -3.73 32.75
N ASP A 137 42.13 -5.02 32.50
CA ASP A 137 42.48 -5.63 31.21
C ASP A 137 41.73 -5.04 30.00
N PRO A 138 40.40 -4.80 30.07
CA PRO A 138 39.66 -4.10 29.01
C PRO A 138 40.15 -2.67 28.71
N GLN A 139 40.43 -1.87 29.74
CA GLN A 139 40.93 -0.50 29.60
C GLN A 139 42.30 -0.47 28.93
N ARG A 140 43.21 -1.36 29.34
CA ARG A 140 44.53 -1.49 28.71
C ARG A 140 44.44 -1.91 27.25
N THR A 141 43.57 -2.89 26.97
CA THR A 141 43.33 -3.38 25.61
C THR A 141 42.72 -2.29 24.72
N TRP A 142 41.78 -1.52 25.25
CA TRP A 142 41.17 -0.38 24.55
C TRP A 142 42.18 0.71 24.21
N MET A 143 43.10 1.03 25.14
CA MET A 143 44.12 2.05 24.95
C MET A 143 45.37 1.55 24.21
N GLY A 144 45.54 0.23 24.06
CA GLY A 144 46.72 -0.39 23.47
C GLY A 144 47.99 -0.27 24.32
N VAL A 145 47.87 -0.27 25.67
CA VAL A 145 48.97 0.02 26.59
C VAL A 145 49.38 -1.20 27.42
N ALA A 146 50.69 -1.46 27.51
CA ALA A 146 51.28 -2.53 28.32
C ALA A 146 51.60 -2.05 29.76
N LEU A 147 51.80 -2.98 30.70
CA LEU A 147 52.17 -2.64 32.09
C LEU A 147 53.53 -1.97 32.22
N THR A 148 54.37 -2.06 31.19
CA THR A 148 55.72 -1.50 31.14
C THR A 148 55.76 -0.06 30.67
N ASP A 149 54.65 0.43 30.12
CA ASP A 149 54.62 1.72 29.43
C ASP A 149 54.46 2.88 30.42
N VAL A 150 54.75 4.09 29.97
CA VAL A 150 54.51 5.32 30.71
C VAL A 150 53.45 6.11 29.97
N MET A 151 52.40 6.52 30.69
CA MET A 151 51.27 7.27 30.13
C MET A 151 51.28 8.70 30.64
N GLU A 152 50.81 9.63 29.83
CA GLU A 152 50.58 11.00 30.25
C GLU A 152 49.12 11.16 30.70
N ALA A 153 48.90 11.58 31.94
CA ALA A 153 47.59 11.84 32.52
C ALA A 153 47.43 13.34 32.83
N GLN A 154 46.30 13.90 32.40
CA GLN A 154 45.91 15.30 32.66
C GLN A 154 44.50 15.33 33.25
N ALA A 155 44.21 16.31 34.11
CA ALA A 155 42.84 16.53 34.57
C ALA A 155 41.96 16.92 33.38
N TYR A 156 40.78 16.30 33.28
CA TYR A 156 39.85 16.52 32.18
C TYR A 156 38.59 17.23 32.67
N ASP A 157 38.26 18.35 32.03
CA ASP A 157 36.97 19.02 32.21
C ASP A 157 35.99 18.60 31.10
N PRO A 158 34.90 17.87 31.43
CA PRO A 158 33.93 17.41 30.44
C PRO A 158 33.17 18.53 29.73
N PHE A 159 33.05 19.71 30.36
CA PHE A 159 32.30 20.84 29.82
C PHE A 159 33.13 21.71 28.87
N SER A 160 34.43 21.44 28.75
CA SER A 160 35.32 22.11 27.80
C SER A 160 34.97 21.86 26.33
N GLN A 161 34.18 20.82 26.03
CA GLN A 161 33.79 20.42 24.68
C GLN A 161 32.51 21.10 24.14
N GLY A 162 31.88 21.98 24.92
CA GLY A 162 30.64 22.68 24.55
C GLY A 162 29.40 22.14 25.28
N PRO A 163 28.18 22.64 24.96
CA PRO A 163 26.95 22.37 25.71
C PRO A 163 26.49 20.90 25.68
N GLN A 164 26.89 20.15 24.64
CA GLN A 164 26.52 18.74 24.41
C GLN A 164 27.44 17.77 25.19
N SER A 165 27.48 17.89 26.53
CA SER A 165 28.37 17.07 27.37
C SER A 165 27.69 15.81 27.94
N TYR A 166 26.37 15.68 27.82
CA TYR A 166 25.60 14.60 28.43
C TYR A 166 25.28 13.49 27.43
N MET A 167 25.18 12.26 27.95
CA MET A 167 24.78 11.10 27.15
C MET A 167 23.26 11.08 26.96
N GLY A 168 22.80 11.16 25.71
CA GLY A 168 21.41 10.98 25.31
C GLY A 168 21.06 9.50 25.23
N THR A 169 21.53 8.84 24.17
CA THR A 169 21.45 7.38 24.01
C THR A 169 22.82 6.78 23.70
N MET A 170 23.05 5.52 24.07
CA MET A 170 24.26 4.78 23.70
C MET A 170 23.96 3.33 23.33
N ASP A 171 24.68 2.81 22.34
CA ASP A 171 24.58 1.40 21.93
C ASP A 171 25.74 0.59 22.51
N VAL A 172 25.41 -0.42 23.30
CA VAL A 172 26.35 -1.28 24.04
C VAL A 172 26.20 -2.73 23.58
N GLU A 173 27.30 -3.29 23.08
CA GLU A 173 27.38 -4.71 22.76
C GLU A 173 27.75 -5.52 24.02
N VAL A 174 26.99 -6.57 24.31
CA VAL A 174 27.13 -7.41 25.51
C VAL A 174 27.53 -8.83 25.14
N GLY A 175 28.49 -9.39 25.86
CA GLY A 175 28.85 -10.80 25.79
C GLY A 175 29.36 -11.34 27.11
N PHE A 176 29.49 -12.65 27.24
CA PHE A 176 30.17 -13.26 28.40
C PHE A 176 31.67 -12.96 28.37
N ALA A 177 32.23 -12.50 29.49
CA ALA A 177 33.67 -12.21 29.59
C ALA A 177 34.53 -13.48 29.74
N GLY A 178 33.93 -14.59 30.16
CA GLY A 178 34.61 -15.87 30.40
C GLY A 178 33.86 -17.07 29.81
N LYS A 179 34.33 -18.28 30.12
CA LYS A 179 33.73 -19.54 29.63
C LYS A 179 32.41 -19.92 30.31
N LYS A 180 32.05 -19.26 31.41
CA LYS A 180 30.77 -19.50 32.10
C LYS A 180 29.67 -18.81 31.29
N SER A 181 28.78 -19.61 30.69
CA SER A 181 27.56 -19.16 30.02
C SER A 181 26.33 -19.62 30.79
N THR A 182 25.23 -18.93 30.61
CA THR A 182 23.91 -19.29 31.16
C THR A 182 22.87 -19.20 30.06
N GLU A 183 21.93 -20.14 30.04
CA GLU A 183 20.81 -20.14 29.09
C GLU A 183 19.66 -19.22 29.50
N VAL A 184 19.66 -18.74 30.75
CA VAL A 184 18.64 -17.82 31.26
C VAL A 184 18.74 -16.47 30.53
N PRO A 185 17.64 -15.96 29.94
CA PRO A 185 17.64 -14.67 29.26
C PRO A 185 17.85 -13.51 30.23
N TYR A 186 18.64 -12.52 29.81
CA TYR A 186 18.91 -11.30 30.56
C TYR A 186 17.92 -10.20 30.13
N ASP A 187 17.15 -9.65 31.07
CA ASP A 187 16.24 -8.55 30.81
C ASP A 187 17.01 -7.24 30.56
N GLN A 188 16.84 -6.65 29.37
CA GLN A 188 17.53 -5.42 28.99
C GLN A 188 17.19 -4.22 29.90
N ASP A 189 15.97 -4.15 30.46
CA ASP A 189 15.55 -3.07 31.35
C ASP A 189 16.22 -3.21 32.73
N GLU A 190 16.36 -4.45 33.24
CA GLU A 190 17.14 -4.72 34.47
C GLU A 190 18.63 -4.49 34.27
N LEU A 191 19.17 -4.96 33.14
CA LEU A 191 20.56 -4.77 32.76
C LEU A 191 20.90 -3.29 32.61
N GLY A 192 20.00 -2.50 32.01
CA GLY A 192 20.13 -1.05 31.88
C GLY A 192 20.14 -0.35 33.23
N LYS A 193 19.24 -0.71 34.15
CA LYS A 193 19.25 -0.18 35.52
C LYS A 193 20.54 -0.52 36.26
N ALA A 194 21.00 -1.76 36.16
CA ALA A 194 22.25 -2.19 36.78
C ALA A 194 23.46 -1.44 36.19
N PHE A 195 23.48 -1.24 34.87
CA PHE A 195 24.53 -0.48 34.18
C PHE A 195 24.57 0.97 34.67
N VAL A 196 23.42 1.66 34.66
CA VAL A 196 23.31 3.05 35.14
C VAL A 196 23.72 3.17 36.61
N ASN A 197 23.28 2.24 37.47
CA ASN A 197 23.62 2.27 38.89
C ASN A 197 25.12 2.03 39.13
N THR A 198 25.76 1.19 38.33
CA THR A 198 27.18 0.83 38.48
C THR A 198 28.10 1.91 37.93
N PHE A 199 27.75 2.51 36.80
CA PHE A 199 28.61 3.44 36.05
C PHE A 199 28.12 4.89 36.05
N ARG A 200 27.28 5.26 37.02
CA ARG A 200 26.72 6.61 37.13
C ARG A 200 27.82 7.67 37.16
N ASN A 201 27.61 8.78 36.45
CA ASN A 201 28.54 9.91 36.37
C ASN A 201 29.91 9.55 35.78
N GLN A 202 30.04 8.44 35.05
CA GLN A 202 31.25 8.14 34.30
C GLN A 202 31.14 8.64 32.86
N ILE A 203 32.29 8.84 32.22
CA ILE A 203 32.38 9.30 30.84
C ILE A 203 32.65 8.10 29.94
N PHE A 204 31.86 8.01 28.88
CA PHE A 204 31.95 6.92 27.91
C PHE A 204 32.21 7.45 26.51
N ALA A 205 32.98 6.67 25.75
CA ALA A 205 33.31 6.95 24.35
C ALA A 205 33.14 5.70 23.47
N PRO A 206 32.83 5.87 22.17
CA PRO A 206 32.83 4.78 21.21
C PRO A 206 34.14 3.99 21.20
N GLY A 207 34.03 2.66 21.18
CA GLY A 207 35.14 1.71 21.20
C GLY A 207 35.60 1.27 22.59
N GLN A 208 35.13 1.94 23.65
CA GLN A 208 35.52 1.60 25.02
C GLN A 208 34.99 0.23 25.45
N GLN A 209 35.86 -0.58 26.03
CA GLN A 209 35.53 -1.90 26.57
C GLN A 209 35.57 -1.89 28.09
N LEU A 210 34.60 -2.53 28.72
CA LEU A 210 34.49 -2.62 30.17
C LEU A 210 33.91 -3.97 30.61
N LEU A 211 34.07 -4.26 31.90
CA LEU A 211 33.49 -5.44 32.56
C LEU A 211 32.45 -4.99 33.56
N MET A 212 31.34 -5.71 33.61
CA MET A 212 30.30 -5.52 34.61
C MET A 212 29.95 -6.87 35.21
N ASP A 213 29.89 -6.94 36.53
CA ASP A 213 29.34 -8.12 37.20
C ASP A 213 27.82 -7.98 37.28
N PHE A 214 27.10 -8.97 36.74
CA PHE A 214 25.65 -9.05 36.85
C PHE A 214 25.26 -10.41 37.40
N ARG A 215 24.72 -10.43 38.63
CA ARG A 215 24.33 -11.65 39.35
C ARG A 215 25.47 -12.68 39.48
N SER A 216 26.69 -12.21 39.80
CA SER A 216 27.91 -13.02 39.95
C SER A 216 28.43 -13.64 38.65
N ILE A 217 28.08 -13.05 37.51
CA ILE A 217 28.54 -13.44 36.18
C ILE A 217 29.19 -12.22 35.51
N PRO A 218 30.49 -12.30 35.15
CA PRO A 218 31.18 -11.20 34.52
C PRO A 218 30.77 -11.09 33.04
N LEU A 219 30.16 -9.96 32.69
CA LEU A 219 29.79 -9.58 31.33
C LEU A 219 30.83 -8.61 30.77
N LYS A 220 31.20 -8.83 29.52
CA LYS A 220 32.01 -7.91 28.72
C LYS A 220 31.09 -6.99 27.94
N MET A 221 31.30 -5.70 28.09
CA MET A 221 30.52 -4.65 27.45
C MET A 221 31.43 -3.84 26.53
N SER A 222 30.95 -3.50 25.34
CA SER A 222 31.69 -2.72 24.34
C SER A 222 30.79 -1.63 23.77
N ILE A 223 31.17 -0.37 23.95
CA ILE A 223 30.38 0.77 23.49
C ILE A 223 30.63 0.97 21.99
N LYS A 224 29.57 1.00 21.19
CA LYS A 224 29.66 1.12 19.72
C LYS A 224 29.41 2.55 19.25
N THR A 225 28.36 3.17 19.76
CA THR A 225 27.91 4.49 19.35
C THR A 225 27.45 5.26 20.59
N VAL A 226 27.53 6.58 20.51
CA VAL A 226 27.02 7.49 21.53
C VAL A 226 26.26 8.64 20.86
N GLU A 227 25.20 9.10 21.50
CA GLU A 227 24.46 10.30 21.14
C GLU A 227 24.66 11.32 22.27
N LEU A 228 25.14 12.52 21.90
CA LEU A 228 25.41 13.59 22.84
C LEU A 228 24.27 14.61 22.82
N VAL A 229 23.80 15.00 24.00
CA VAL A 229 22.69 15.93 24.19
C VAL A 229 23.04 16.99 25.22
N ASP A 230 22.29 18.08 25.20
CA ASP A 230 22.35 19.13 26.21
C ASP A 230 21.46 18.74 27.39
N MET A 231 21.69 19.33 28.56
CA MET A 231 20.90 19.03 29.77
C MET A 231 19.38 19.27 29.57
N GLN A 232 19.00 20.20 28.70
CA GLN A 232 17.59 20.53 28.41
C GLN A 232 16.92 19.53 27.46
N SER A 233 17.69 18.75 26.69
CA SER A 233 17.17 17.79 25.70
C SER A 233 17.26 16.33 26.15
N LEU A 234 17.75 16.06 27.37
CA LEU A 234 17.78 14.73 27.99
C LEU A 234 16.40 14.04 28.07
N SER A 235 15.32 14.83 28.22
CA SER A 235 13.94 14.33 28.34
C SER A 235 13.15 14.33 27.03
N ALA A 236 13.72 14.77 25.91
CA ALA A 236 13.02 14.79 24.62
C ALA A 236 13.09 13.40 23.95
N PRO A 237 12.01 12.92 23.31
CA PRO A 237 12.04 11.67 22.56
C PRO A 237 13.10 11.77 21.44
N SER A 238 14.04 10.84 21.47
CA SER A 238 15.19 10.73 20.56
C SER A 238 14.74 10.62 19.11
N GLY A 239 14.69 11.75 18.41
CA GLY A 239 14.22 11.84 17.03
C GLY A 239 15.07 12.70 16.09
N ALA A 240 16.23 13.24 16.52
CA ALA A 240 16.99 14.13 15.64
C ALA A 240 18.51 14.22 15.86
N ALA A 241 19.10 13.63 16.92
CA ALA A 241 20.54 13.74 17.13
C ALA A 241 21.31 12.57 16.49
N GLN A 242 22.40 12.90 15.81
CA GLN A 242 23.18 11.96 15.01
C GLN A 242 24.06 11.08 15.93
N GLN A 243 23.87 9.77 15.88
CA GLN A 243 24.75 8.81 16.57
C GLN A 243 26.19 8.98 16.08
N ARG A 244 27.14 9.17 17.00
CA ARG A 244 28.56 9.35 16.72
C ARG A 244 29.33 8.07 17.02
N ARG A 245 30.25 7.72 16.13
CA ARG A 245 31.21 6.60 16.28
C ARG A 245 32.63 7.08 16.58
N ASP A 246 32.84 8.39 16.61
CA ASP A 246 34.15 8.98 16.81
C ASP A 246 34.63 8.76 18.25
N PRO A 247 35.86 8.27 18.47
CA PRO A 247 36.42 8.09 19.82
C PRO A 247 36.53 9.38 20.64
N MET A 248 36.44 10.55 19.98
CA MET A 248 36.44 11.86 20.64
C MET A 248 35.05 12.30 21.11
N ALA A 249 33.98 11.64 20.66
CA ALA A 249 32.63 11.89 21.15
C ALA A 249 32.49 11.26 22.54
N ARG A 250 32.47 12.11 23.58
CA ARG A 250 32.50 11.70 24.99
C ARG A 250 31.28 12.27 25.71
N GLY A 251 30.52 11.41 26.36
CA GLY A 251 29.32 11.81 27.09
C GLY A 251 29.34 11.33 28.54
N ILE A 252 28.82 12.14 29.45
CA ILE A 252 28.60 11.75 30.84
C ILE A 252 27.32 10.91 30.94
N LEU A 253 27.42 9.72 31.52
CA LEU A 253 26.26 8.87 31.79
C LEU A 253 25.44 9.44 32.94
N THR A 254 24.15 9.70 32.67
CA THR A 254 23.18 10.15 33.66
C THR A 254 22.10 9.09 33.88
N PRO A 255 21.30 9.18 34.97
CA PRO A 255 20.18 8.28 35.18
C PRO A 255 19.09 8.31 34.09
N GLU A 256 19.02 9.40 33.32
CA GLU A 256 18.03 9.57 32.24
C GLU A 256 18.54 9.06 30.90
N SER A 257 19.85 8.76 30.79
CA SER A 257 20.46 8.30 29.54
C SER A 257 19.88 6.96 29.05
N GLY A 258 19.60 6.90 27.76
CA GLY A 258 19.18 5.70 27.05
C GLY A 258 20.34 4.72 26.80
N ILE A 259 20.10 3.43 27.01
CA ILE A 259 21.07 2.36 26.73
C ILE A 259 20.41 1.28 25.89
N ASN A 260 20.91 1.07 24.68
CA ASN A 260 20.46 -0.01 23.81
C ASN A 260 21.48 -1.14 23.88
N PHE A 261 21.03 -2.35 24.19
CA PHE A 261 21.90 -3.51 24.25
C PHE A 261 21.77 -4.37 23.00
N SER A 262 22.90 -4.78 22.42
CA SER A 262 22.96 -5.78 21.37
C SER A 262 23.83 -6.95 21.81
N LYS A 263 23.57 -8.17 21.36
CA LYS A 263 24.45 -9.30 21.64
C LYS A 263 25.75 -9.22 20.83
N ASP A 264 26.86 -9.66 21.43
CA ASP A 264 28.08 -9.97 20.70
C ASP A 264 27.84 -11.17 19.79
N ALA A 265 28.11 -11.03 18.49
CA ALA A 265 27.93 -12.08 17.49
C ALA A 265 28.66 -13.39 17.82
N ARG A 266 29.72 -13.34 18.63
CA ARG A 266 30.49 -14.52 19.06
C ARG A 266 30.02 -15.11 20.39
N SER A 267 29.10 -14.45 21.09
CA SER A 267 28.64 -14.85 22.42
C SER A 267 27.24 -15.46 22.39
N PRO A 268 26.99 -16.58 23.09
CA PRO A 268 25.67 -17.21 23.15
C PRO A 268 24.71 -16.50 24.14
N ILE A 269 24.92 -15.21 24.43
CA ILE A 269 24.08 -14.49 25.40
C ILE A 269 22.67 -14.27 24.83
N ASN A 270 21.66 -14.57 25.64
CA ASN A 270 20.26 -14.35 25.29
C ASN A 270 19.74 -13.08 25.98
N LEU A 271 19.30 -12.09 25.22
CA LEU A 271 18.78 -10.82 25.73
C LEU A 271 17.26 -10.78 25.53
N LYS A 272 16.52 -10.56 26.62
CA LYS A 272 15.07 -10.31 26.55
C LYS A 272 14.82 -8.85 26.19
N GLY A 273 13.97 -8.62 25.18
CA GLY A 273 13.72 -7.28 24.63
C GLY A 273 13.14 -6.28 25.65
N SER A 274 13.52 -5.00 25.50
CA SER A 274 13.01 -3.92 26.36
C SER A 274 11.49 -3.73 26.20
N THR A 275 10.85 -3.30 27.29
CA THR A 275 9.42 -2.95 27.31
C THR A 275 9.14 -1.51 26.92
N LYS A 276 10.17 -0.64 26.94
CA LYS A 276 10.04 0.80 26.70
C LYS A 276 10.62 1.25 25.36
N ARG A 277 11.55 0.49 24.79
CA ARG A 277 12.31 0.89 23.60
C ARG A 277 12.01 0.00 22.40
N PRO A 278 11.89 0.55 21.18
CA PRO A 278 11.79 -0.25 19.97
C PRO A 278 13.06 -1.09 19.79
N ALA A 279 12.95 -2.21 19.07
CA ALA A 279 14.12 -3.04 18.76
C ALA A 279 15.19 -2.21 18.02
N ALA A 280 16.48 -2.50 18.27
CA ALA A 280 17.61 -1.79 17.64
C ALA A 280 17.57 -1.80 16.10
N ASN A 281 16.81 -2.73 15.51
CA ASN A 281 16.49 -2.81 14.08
C ASN A 281 15.02 -2.45 13.83
N SER A 282 14.57 -1.25 14.21
CA SER A 282 13.19 -0.83 13.98
C SER A 282 12.85 -0.86 12.48
N VAL A 283 11.90 -1.72 12.10
CA VAL A 283 11.52 -1.97 10.71
C VAL A 283 10.83 -0.76 10.06
N VAL A 284 10.36 0.21 10.85
CA VAL A 284 9.60 1.37 10.36
C VAL A 284 10.33 2.66 10.73
N ARG A 285 10.52 3.57 9.76
CA ARG A 285 11.02 4.93 10.01
C ARG A 285 9.91 5.77 10.66
N PRO A 286 10.15 6.44 11.79
CA PRO A 286 9.11 7.19 12.52
C PRO A 286 8.56 8.43 11.76
N ASP A 287 9.28 9.00 10.80
CA ASP A 287 8.93 10.28 10.13
C ASP A 287 8.23 10.13 8.77
N PHE A 288 7.40 9.10 8.60
CA PHE A 288 6.87 8.74 7.29
C PHE A 288 5.56 9.47 6.92
N LYS A 289 5.50 10.08 5.72
CA LYS A 289 4.28 10.68 5.16
C LYS A 289 3.75 9.86 3.98
N PHE A 290 2.44 9.62 3.96
CA PHE A 290 1.78 8.76 2.96
C PHE A 290 1.78 9.35 1.54
N GLU A 291 1.78 10.68 1.43
CA GLU A 291 1.79 11.40 0.14
C GLU A 291 3.07 11.15 -0.66
N ASP A 292 4.19 10.88 0.01
CA ASP A 292 5.50 10.66 -0.63
C ASP A 292 5.59 9.31 -1.37
N LEU A 293 4.68 8.37 -1.10
CA LEU A 293 4.67 7.05 -1.73
C LEU A 293 4.06 7.03 -3.14
N GLY A 294 3.42 8.13 -3.56
CA GLY A 294 2.68 8.17 -4.82
C GLY A 294 1.49 7.21 -4.86
N ILE A 295 0.86 6.95 -3.71
CA ILE A 295 -0.41 6.23 -3.59
C ILE A 295 -1.50 7.27 -3.33
N GLY A 296 -2.55 7.29 -4.15
CA GLY A 296 -3.68 8.20 -3.97
C GLY A 296 -4.97 7.43 -3.72
N GLY A 297 -5.86 7.98 -2.89
CA GLY A 297 -7.22 7.50 -2.71
C GLY A 297 -7.40 6.27 -1.82
N LEU A 298 -6.35 5.79 -1.14
CA LEU A 298 -6.37 4.54 -0.36
C LEU A 298 -5.86 4.74 1.09
N ASP A 299 -5.99 5.96 1.61
CA ASP A 299 -5.45 6.35 2.92
C ASP A 299 -6.08 5.56 4.07
N LYS A 300 -7.39 5.27 3.96
CA LYS A 300 -8.15 4.51 4.97
C LYS A 300 -7.73 3.05 4.99
N GLU A 301 -7.72 2.42 3.82
CA GLU A 301 -7.31 1.04 3.59
C GLU A 301 -5.88 0.85 4.11
N PHE A 302 -4.96 1.72 3.70
CA PHE A 302 -3.56 1.65 4.13
C PHE A 302 -3.40 1.82 5.64
N SER A 303 -4.11 2.77 6.25
CA SER A 303 -4.11 2.97 7.71
C SER A 303 -4.62 1.73 8.46
N ASP A 304 -5.62 1.04 7.91
CA ASP A 304 -6.13 -0.20 8.44
C ASP A 304 -5.14 -1.37 8.29
N ILE A 305 -4.42 -1.48 7.17
CA ILE A 305 -3.30 -2.44 7.03
C ILE A 305 -2.28 -2.14 8.11
N PHE A 306 -1.91 -0.87 8.27
CA PHE A 306 -0.85 -0.47 9.17
C PHE A 306 -1.18 -0.80 10.62
N ARG A 307 -2.39 -0.45 11.06
CA ARG A 307 -2.87 -0.78 12.40
C ARG A 307 -3.00 -2.29 12.62
N ARG A 308 -3.47 -3.07 11.64
CA ARG A 308 -3.72 -4.51 11.81
C ARG A 308 -2.47 -5.37 11.66
N ALA A 309 -1.62 -5.08 10.68
CA ALA A 309 -0.49 -5.92 10.31
C ALA A 309 0.87 -5.42 10.80
N PHE A 310 1.05 -4.10 10.96
CA PHE A 310 2.35 -3.51 11.29
C PHE A 310 2.46 -3.03 12.74
N ALA A 311 1.34 -2.74 13.42
CA ALA A 311 1.36 -2.29 14.81
C ALA A 311 2.17 -3.22 15.74
N SER A 312 1.98 -4.54 15.64
CA SER A 312 2.71 -5.50 16.48
C SER A 312 4.23 -5.48 16.26
N ARG A 313 4.71 -5.02 15.10
CA ARG A 313 6.14 -4.91 14.78
C ARG A 313 6.75 -3.54 15.12
N ILE A 314 5.91 -2.53 15.39
CA ILE A 314 6.34 -1.18 15.78
C ILE A 314 6.46 -1.06 17.29
N PHE A 315 5.57 -1.73 18.03
CA PHE A 315 5.65 -1.72 19.49
C PHE A 315 6.89 -2.45 20.00
N PRO A 316 7.45 -2.02 21.15
CA PRO A 316 8.57 -2.71 21.81
C PRO A 316 8.32 -4.21 21.98
N PRO A 317 9.28 -5.09 21.63
CA PRO A 317 9.09 -6.54 21.67
C PRO A 317 8.74 -7.04 23.08
N GLY A 318 9.31 -6.43 24.13
CA GLY A 318 8.99 -6.79 25.51
C GLY A 318 7.56 -6.45 25.93
N LEU A 319 6.90 -5.49 25.28
CA LEU A 319 5.48 -5.20 25.49
C LEU A 319 4.60 -6.18 24.69
N ALA A 320 4.97 -6.48 23.44
CA ALA A 320 4.25 -7.45 22.61
C ALA A 320 4.20 -8.85 23.26
N GLU A 321 5.32 -9.30 23.83
CA GLU A 321 5.41 -10.57 24.56
C GLU A 321 4.50 -10.59 25.79
N LYS A 322 4.43 -9.49 26.56
CA LYS A 322 3.55 -9.38 27.74
C LYS A 322 2.08 -9.41 27.39
N ILE A 323 1.69 -8.85 26.24
CA ILE A 323 0.30 -8.88 25.76
C ILE A 323 -0.01 -10.24 25.08
N GLY A 324 1.01 -11.00 24.69
CA GLY A 324 0.87 -12.28 24.01
C GLY A 324 0.43 -12.15 22.54
N ILE A 325 0.72 -11.00 21.91
CA ILE A 325 0.34 -10.74 20.52
C ILE A 325 1.32 -11.44 19.60
N GLN A 326 0.82 -12.32 18.73
CA GLN A 326 1.61 -12.87 17.62
C GLN A 326 1.67 -11.91 16.45
N HIS A 327 2.81 -11.87 15.75
CA HIS A 327 2.95 -11.05 14.55
C HIS A 327 2.13 -11.62 13.40
N VAL A 328 1.47 -10.74 12.65
CA VAL A 328 0.70 -11.10 11.47
C VAL A 328 1.64 -11.63 10.39
N ARG A 329 1.41 -12.88 9.95
CA ARG A 329 2.24 -13.57 8.95
C ARG A 329 1.85 -13.24 7.52
N GLY A 330 0.59 -12.88 7.28
CA GLY A 330 0.08 -12.77 5.92
C GLY A 330 -0.98 -11.69 5.74
N ILE A 331 -0.86 -10.96 4.63
CA ILE A 331 -1.84 -9.99 4.13
C ILE A 331 -2.30 -10.44 2.76
N LEU A 332 -3.62 -10.47 2.52
CA LEU A 332 -4.20 -10.69 1.20
C LEU A 332 -4.84 -9.40 0.70
N LEU A 333 -4.34 -8.87 -0.41
CA LEU A 333 -4.91 -7.75 -1.14
C LEU A 333 -5.76 -8.29 -2.29
N TYR A 334 -7.06 -7.99 -2.28
CA TYR A 334 -7.96 -8.42 -3.36
C TYR A 334 -8.81 -7.26 -3.86
N GLY A 335 -9.28 -7.34 -5.11
CA GLY A 335 -10.11 -6.29 -5.70
C GLY A 335 -10.07 -6.31 -7.23
N PRO A 336 -10.87 -5.47 -7.89
CA PRO A 336 -10.89 -5.39 -9.35
C PRO A 336 -9.51 -5.10 -9.95
N PRO A 337 -9.25 -5.51 -11.21
CA PRO A 337 -7.97 -5.24 -11.87
C PRO A 337 -7.75 -3.72 -12.02
N GLY A 338 -6.49 -3.29 -12.08
CA GLY A 338 -6.15 -1.88 -12.30
C GLY A 338 -6.22 -0.96 -11.07
N THR A 339 -6.62 -1.43 -9.89
CA THR A 339 -6.71 -0.61 -8.66
C THR A 339 -5.38 -0.39 -7.92
N GLY A 340 -4.25 -0.83 -8.47
CA GLY A 340 -2.93 -0.55 -7.88
C GLY A 340 -2.48 -1.52 -6.78
N LYS A 341 -3.07 -2.72 -6.66
CA LYS A 341 -2.67 -3.75 -5.68
C LYS A 341 -1.16 -4.04 -5.67
N THR A 342 -0.58 -4.26 -6.85
CA THR A 342 0.87 -4.48 -7.03
C THR A 342 1.71 -3.28 -6.61
N LEU A 343 1.22 -2.06 -6.84
CA LEU A 343 1.92 -0.83 -6.43
C LEU A 343 1.94 -0.72 -4.91
N ILE A 344 0.79 -0.94 -4.23
CA ILE A 344 0.70 -0.91 -2.77
C ILE A 344 1.63 -1.95 -2.14
N ALA A 345 1.61 -3.19 -2.60
CA ALA A 345 2.48 -4.23 -2.05
C ALA A 345 3.97 -3.89 -2.16
N ARG A 346 4.40 -3.34 -3.31
CA ARG A 346 5.78 -2.89 -3.53
C ARG A 346 6.13 -1.71 -2.62
N GLN A 347 5.22 -0.76 -2.43
CA GLN A 347 5.46 0.39 -1.56
C GLN A 347 5.49 0.01 -0.08
N ILE A 348 4.64 -0.92 0.36
CA ILE A 348 4.72 -1.52 1.70
C ILE A 348 6.09 -2.15 1.90
N GLY A 349 6.58 -2.91 0.91
CA GLY A 349 7.90 -3.53 0.95
C GLY A 349 9.07 -2.52 1.02
N LYS A 350 8.93 -1.34 0.41
CA LYS A 350 9.93 -0.25 0.48
C LYS A 350 9.84 0.57 1.77
N MET A 351 8.63 0.79 2.28
CA MET A 351 8.36 1.58 3.48
C MET A 351 8.91 0.88 4.72
N LEU A 352 8.65 -0.42 4.81
CA LEU A 352 9.29 -1.26 5.81
C LEU A 352 10.76 -1.29 5.39
N ASN A 353 11.65 -0.76 6.23
CA ASN A 353 13.12 -0.82 6.09
C ASN A 353 13.63 -2.26 6.26
N ALA A 354 12.85 -3.22 5.76
CA ALA A 354 13.13 -4.61 5.59
C ALA A 354 14.10 -4.80 4.42
N ARG A 355 14.62 -6.01 4.30
CA ARG A 355 15.42 -6.39 3.13
C ARG A 355 14.59 -6.29 1.86
N GLU A 356 15.29 -6.25 0.72
CA GLU A 356 14.66 -6.20 -0.59
C GLU A 356 13.55 -7.27 -0.71
N PRO A 357 12.30 -6.87 -1.00
CA PRO A 357 11.18 -7.79 -1.03
C PRO A 357 11.34 -8.78 -2.19
N LYS A 358 11.12 -10.07 -1.91
CA LYS A 358 11.09 -11.10 -2.95
C LYS A 358 9.73 -11.05 -3.64
N VAL A 359 9.69 -10.57 -4.88
CA VAL A 359 8.47 -10.50 -5.68
C VAL A 359 8.44 -11.65 -6.68
N ILE A 360 7.32 -12.38 -6.70
CA ILE A 360 7.14 -13.57 -7.53
C ILE A 360 5.75 -13.52 -8.12
N ASN A 361 5.64 -13.87 -9.40
CA ASN A 361 4.33 -14.03 -10.01
C ASN A 361 3.82 -15.46 -9.82
N GLY A 362 2.54 -15.65 -9.52
CA GLY A 362 1.93 -16.96 -9.28
C GLY A 362 2.31 -18.00 -10.34
N PRO A 363 2.11 -17.72 -11.65
CA PRO A 363 2.49 -18.65 -12.71
C PRO A 363 3.98 -19.05 -12.73
N GLU A 364 4.89 -18.19 -12.28
CA GLU A 364 6.34 -18.47 -12.27
C GLU A 364 6.72 -19.58 -11.28
N VAL A 365 5.87 -19.84 -10.28
CA VAL A 365 6.07 -20.90 -9.30
C VAL A 365 5.77 -22.27 -9.90
N LEU A 366 4.91 -22.33 -10.92
CA LEU A 366 4.42 -23.57 -11.50
C LEU A 366 5.37 -24.11 -12.56
N ASN A 367 5.97 -25.27 -12.29
CA ASN A 367 6.75 -26.03 -13.25
C ASN A 367 6.03 -27.31 -13.68
N LYS A 368 6.28 -27.75 -14.93
CA LYS A 368 5.71 -28.99 -15.50
C LYS A 368 6.27 -30.26 -14.85
N PHE A 369 7.44 -30.17 -14.22
CA PHE A 369 8.08 -31.29 -13.54
C PHE A 369 7.56 -31.40 -12.10
N VAL A 370 7.04 -32.58 -11.76
CA VAL A 370 6.52 -32.90 -10.43
C VAL A 370 7.61 -32.66 -9.36
N GLY A 371 7.26 -31.97 -8.27
CA GLY A 371 8.17 -31.66 -7.16
C GLY A 371 9.00 -30.38 -7.33
N GLN A 372 9.26 -29.90 -8.56
CA GLN A 372 10.04 -28.67 -8.76
C GLN A 372 9.31 -27.42 -8.26
N SER A 373 7.98 -27.35 -8.43
CA SER A 373 7.16 -26.26 -7.91
C SER A 373 7.22 -26.17 -6.37
N GLU A 374 7.27 -27.31 -5.69
CA GLU A 374 7.41 -27.39 -4.22
C GLU A 374 8.82 -26.99 -3.76
N GLU A 375 9.85 -27.44 -4.49
CA GLU A 375 11.24 -27.07 -4.21
C GLU A 375 11.45 -25.56 -4.37
N ASN A 376 10.85 -24.96 -5.39
CA ASN A 376 10.86 -23.51 -5.59
C ASN A 376 10.27 -22.79 -4.36
N ILE A 377 9.10 -23.21 -3.86
CA ILE A 377 8.56 -22.64 -2.62
C ILE A 377 9.53 -22.81 -1.45
N ARG A 378 10.12 -24.00 -1.25
CA ARG A 378 11.08 -24.20 -0.14
C ARG A 378 12.29 -23.27 -0.23
N LYS A 379 12.82 -23.04 -1.43
CA LYS A 379 13.95 -22.11 -1.67
C LYS A 379 13.60 -20.66 -1.31
N LEU A 380 12.36 -20.24 -1.51
CA LEU A 380 11.93 -18.87 -1.17
C LEU A 380 11.99 -18.60 0.33
N PHE A 381 11.56 -19.57 1.14
CA PHE A 381 11.52 -19.48 2.61
C PHE A 381 12.85 -19.87 3.28
N ALA A 382 13.76 -20.57 2.58
CA ALA A 382 15.01 -21.08 3.15
C ALA A 382 15.89 -19.99 3.79
N ASP A 383 15.98 -18.81 3.18
CA ASP A 383 16.79 -17.70 3.72
C ASP A 383 16.20 -17.17 5.03
N ALA A 384 14.87 -17.07 5.10
CA ALA A 384 14.16 -16.61 6.30
C ALA A 384 14.26 -17.65 7.43
N GLU A 385 14.14 -18.94 7.10
CA GLU A 385 14.31 -20.06 8.04
C GLU A 385 15.71 -20.10 8.62
N LYS A 386 16.73 -19.99 7.77
CA LYS A 386 18.14 -19.99 8.20
C LYS A 386 18.41 -18.83 9.16
N GLU A 387 17.95 -17.63 8.82
CA GLU A 387 18.17 -16.47 9.67
C GLU A 387 17.37 -16.53 10.99
N GLN A 388 16.14 -17.05 10.96
CA GLN A 388 15.38 -17.28 12.19
C GLN A 388 16.10 -18.27 13.11
N LYS A 389 16.70 -19.33 12.55
CA LYS A 389 17.48 -20.33 13.31
C LYS A 389 18.78 -19.76 13.88
N GLU A 390 19.44 -18.84 13.16
CA GLU A 390 20.70 -18.22 13.59
C GLU A 390 20.50 -17.06 14.58
N LYS A 391 19.45 -16.25 14.41
CA LYS A 391 19.27 -14.99 15.15
C LYS A 391 18.06 -14.96 16.09
N GLY A 392 17.14 -15.92 16.01
CA GLY A 392 15.94 -15.95 16.83
C GLY A 392 15.07 -14.71 16.60
N ASP A 393 14.62 -14.08 17.68
CA ASP A 393 13.72 -12.91 17.65
C ASP A 393 14.39 -11.61 17.15
N GLU A 394 15.72 -11.61 16.99
CA GLU A 394 16.46 -10.48 16.41
C GLU A 394 16.60 -10.58 14.88
N SER A 395 15.99 -11.59 14.26
CA SER A 395 16.00 -11.76 12.82
C SER A 395 15.29 -10.60 12.12
N GLY A 396 15.81 -10.22 10.95
CA GLY A 396 15.18 -9.19 10.12
C GLY A 396 13.87 -9.71 9.50
N LEU A 397 12.94 -8.79 9.21
CA LEU A 397 11.71 -9.13 8.50
C LEU A 397 12.01 -9.48 7.04
N HIS A 398 11.56 -10.65 6.60
CA HIS A 398 11.58 -11.09 5.20
C HIS A 398 10.19 -10.91 4.59
N ILE A 399 10.10 -10.10 3.54
CA ILE A 399 8.84 -9.83 2.84
C ILE A 399 8.82 -10.64 1.54
N ILE A 400 7.77 -11.44 1.37
CA ILE A 400 7.52 -12.23 0.16
C ILE A 400 6.21 -11.77 -0.45
N ILE A 401 6.27 -11.29 -1.69
CA ILE A 401 5.12 -10.77 -2.42
C ILE A 401 4.75 -11.77 -3.53
N PHE A 402 3.54 -12.29 -3.49
CA PHE A 402 2.96 -13.12 -4.54
C PHE A 402 1.93 -12.30 -5.32
N ASP A 403 2.20 -12.05 -6.59
CA ASP A 403 1.19 -11.56 -7.53
C ASP A 403 0.39 -12.73 -8.10
N GLU A 404 -0.87 -12.50 -8.46
CA GLU A 404 -1.78 -13.52 -9.01
C GLU A 404 -1.80 -14.83 -8.18
N LEU A 405 -1.97 -14.70 -6.86
CA LEU A 405 -1.95 -15.85 -5.94
C LEU A 405 -3.00 -16.91 -6.32
N ASP A 406 -4.11 -16.52 -6.95
CA ASP A 406 -5.17 -17.39 -7.46
C ASP A 406 -4.75 -18.28 -8.64
N ALA A 407 -3.62 -18.00 -9.29
CA ALA A 407 -3.06 -18.90 -10.28
C ALA A 407 -2.53 -20.19 -9.64
N VAL A 408 -1.96 -20.08 -8.43
CA VAL A 408 -1.28 -21.18 -7.71
C VAL A 408 -2.17 -21.79 -6.63
N CYS A 409 -2.94 -20.94 -5.94
CA CYS A 409 -3.66 -21.32 -4.73
C CYS A 409 -5.16 -21.51 -4.95
N LYS A 410 -5.53 -22.27 -5.99
CA LYS A 410 -6.94 -22.55 -6.31
C LYS A 410 -7.58 -23.46 -5.27
N GLN A 411 -8.91 -23.40 -5.15
CA GLN A 411 -9.67 -24.36 -4.35
C GLN A 411 -9.34 -25.80 -4.75
N ARG A 412 -8.96 -26.61 -3.76
CA ARG A 412 -8.66 -28.04 -3.92
C ARG A 412 -9.88 -28.78 -4.48
N GLY A 413 -9.65 -29.70 -5.40
CA GLY A 413 -10.72 -30.53 -5.97
C GLY A 413 -11.63 -29.84 -6.99
N ALA A 414 -11.45 -28.54 -7.28
CA ALA A 414 -12.20 -27.84 -8.34
C ALA A 414 -11.83 -28.32 -9.77
N GLY A 415 -10.73 -29.06 -9.91
CA GLY A 415 -10.29 -29.65 -11.17
C GLY A 415 -10.86 -31.05 -11.40
N ALA A 416 -12.14 -31.16 -11.76
CA ALA A 416 -12.66 -32.37 -12.37
C ALA A 416 -12.08 -32.50 -13.80
N GLY A 417 -10.89 -33.11 -13.94
CA GLY A 417 -10.48 -33.75 -15.20
C GLY A 417 -9.25 -33.24 -15.98
N GLY A 418 -8.27 -32.53 -15.40
CA GLY A 418 -7.09 -32.18 -16.24
C GLY A 418 -5.83 -31.57 -15.62
N GLY A 419 -5.79 -31.25 -14.32
CA GLY A 419 -4.57 -30.77 -13.65
C GLY A 419 -3.83 -31.91 -12.95
N THR A 420 -2.51 -31.99 -13.11
CA THR A 420 -1.61 -33.01 -12.53
C THR A 420 -1.52 -33.02 -10.99
N GLY A 421 -2.47 -32.43 -10.26
CA GLY A 421 -2.45 -32.29 -8.80
C GLY A 421 -1.35 -31.35 -8.28
N VAL A 422 -0.54 -30.76 -9.17
CA VAL A 422 0.58 -29.89 -8.81
C VAL A 422 0.11 -28.63 -8.07
N GLY A 423 -1.07 -28.08 -8.40
CA GLY A 423 -1.63 -26.95 -7.66
C GLY A 423 -1.87 -27.29 -6.18
N ASP A 424 -2.51 -28.43 -5.90
CA ASP A 424 -2.85 -28.86 -4.54
C ASP A 424 -1.59 -29.12 -3.71
N SER A 425 -0.54 -29.69 -4.31
CA SER A 425 0.72 -29.96 -3.61
C SER A 425 1.48 -28.69 -3.26
N VAL A 426 1.43 -27.68 -4.14
CA VAL A 426 2.02 -26.35 -3.91
C VAL A 426 1.27 -25.60 -2.80
N VAL A 427 -0.07 -25.67 -2.75
CA VAL A 427 -0.86 -25.09 -1.63
C VAL A 427 -0.49 -25.76 -0.31
N ASN A 428 -0.39 -27.09 -0.27
CA ASN A 428 0.03 -27.81 0.93
C ASN A 428 1.43 -27.40 1.40
N GLN A 429 2.36 -27.21 0.45
CA GLN A 429 3.72 -26.77 0.77
C GLN A 429 3.73 -25.34 1.33
N LEU A 430 2.93 -24.42 0.80
CA LEU A 430 2.80 -23.06 1.31
C LEU A 430 2.17 -23.05 2.72
N LEU A 431 1.11 -23.83 2.93
CA LEU A 431 0.49 -24.01 4.25
C LEU A 431 1.49 -24.55 5.28
N SER A 432 2.28 -25.56 4.92
CA SER A 432 3.30 -26.12 5.81
C SER A 432 4.39 -25.12 6.16
N LYS A 433 4.70 -24.14 5.30
CA LYS A 433 5.67 -23.07 5.60
C LYS A 433 5.10 -21.95 6.47
N LEU A 434 3.79 -21.71 6.41
CA LEU A 434 3.12 -20.71 7.25
C LEU A 434 2.73 -21.24 8.63
N ASP A 435 2.29 -22.51 8.72
CA ASP A 435 1.73 -23.15 9.92
C ASP A 435 2.60 -24.25 10.51
N GLY A 436 3.75 -24.54 9.91
CA GLY A 436 4.62 -25.65 10.31
C GLY A 436 5.05 -25.61 11.77
N VAL A 437 5.61 -26.73 12.22
CA VAL A 437 6.14 -26.91 13.59
C VAL A 437 7.21 -25.86 13.92
N ASP A 438 8.04 -25.51 12.93
CA ASP A 438 8.99 -24.39 12.99
C ASP A 438 8.28 -23.09 12.59
N GLN A 439 7.55 -22.48 13.52
CA GLN A 439 6.83 -21.23 13.27
C GLN A 439 7.80 -20.07 12.99
N LEU A 440 7.70 -19.47 11.80
CA LEU A 440 8.51 -18.32 11.39
C LEU A 440 7.82 -17.02 11.78
N ASN A 441 8.37 -16.30 12.75
CA ASN A 441 7.86 -14.99 13.19
C ASN A 441 8.43 -13.82 12.37
N ASN A 442 9.48 -14.08 11.58
CA ASN A 442 10.24 -13.09 10.82
C ASN A 442 9.84 -13.01 9.34
N ILE A 443 8.68 -13.55 8.97
CA ILE A 443 8.17 -13.50 7.61
C ILE A 443 6.90 -12.66 7.52
N LEU A 444 6.72 -12.00 6.37
CA LEU A 444 5.48 -11.38 5.96
C LEU A 444 5.18 -11.77 4.51
N LEU A 445 4.10 -12.53 4.34
CA LEU A 445 3.56 -12.90 3.05
C LEU A 445 2.52 -11.87 2.60
N ILE A 446 2.70 -11.26 1.43
CA ILE A 446 1.69 -10.39 0.82
C ILE A 446 1.19 -11.08 -0.44
N GLY A 447 -0.03 -11.60 -0.39
CA GLY A 447 -0.72 -12.18 -1.55
C GLY A 447 -1.57 -11.13 -2.24
N MET A 448 -1.57 -11.12 -3.57
CA MET A 448 -2.43 -10.26 -4.38
C MET A 448 -3.28 -11.12 -5.30
N THR A 449 -4.57 -10.81 -5.42
CA THR A 449 -5.47 -11.53 -6.31
C THR A 449 -6.59 -10.62 -6.83
N ASN A 450 -7.13 -10.94 -8.01
CA ASN A 450 -8.36 -10.32 -8.49
C ASN A 450 -9.62 -11.03 -7.95
N ARG A 451 -9.47 -12.30 -7.53
CA ARG A 451 -10.57 -13.22 -7.24
C ARG A 451 -10.34 -13.95 -5.93
N LYS A 452 -10.83 -13.36 -4.83
CA LYS A 452 -10.77 -13.97 -3.50
C LYS A 452 -11.51 -15.31 -3.43
N ASP A 453 -12.60 -15.45 -4.19
CA ASP A 453 -13.43 -16.66 -4.28
C ASP A 453 -12.68 -17.88 -4.79
N MET A 454 -11.65 -17.68 -5.63
CA MET A 454 -10.86 -18.76 -6.20
C MET A 454 -9.79 -19.29 -5.24
N ILE A 455 -9.46 -18.55 -4.18
CA ILE A 455 -8.40 -18.90 -3.23
C ILE A 455 -8.88 -20.02 -2.29
N ASP A 456 -7.99 -20.95 -1.97
CA ASP A 456 -8.22 -21.98 -0.96
C ASP A 456 -8.53 -21.37 0.42
N GLU A 457 -9.70 -21.71 0.99
CA GLU A 457 -10.14 -21.22 2.31
C GLU A 457 -9.18 -21.55 3.45
N ALA A 458 -8.37 -22.60 3.32
CA ALA A 458 -7.37 -22.95 4.31
C ALA A 458 -6.32 -21.84 4.41
N LEU A 459 -5.91 -21.20 3.33
CA LEU A 459 -4.94 -20.08 3.38
C LEU A 459 -5.53 -18.83 4.04
N LEU A 460 -6.84 -18.63 3.94
CA LEU A 460 -7.58 -17.48 4.47
C LEU A 460 -7.85 -17.55 5.99
N ARG A 461 -7.37 -18.60 6.67
CA ARG A 461 -7.59 -18.76 8.12
C ARG A 461 -6.66 -17.84 8.93
N PRO A 462 -7.13 -17.32 10.09
CA PRO A 462 -6.27 -16.58 11.01
C PRO A 462 -5.00 -17.35 11.35
N GLY A 463 -3.86 -16.65 11.47
CA GLY A 463 -2.52 -17.25 11.59
C GLY A 463 -1.77 -17.45 10.27
N ARG A 464 -2.47 -17.45 9.12
CA ARG A 464 -1.90 -17.53 7.76
C ARG A 464 -2.03 -16.19 7.05
N LEU A 465 -2.92 -16.08 6.05
CA LEU A 465 -3.35 -14.81 5.48
C LEU A 465 -4.48 -14.26 6.36
N GLU A 466 -4.14 -13.64 7.48
CA GLU A 466 -5.14 -13.17 8.44
C GLU A 466 -5.81 -11.87 8.00
N VAL A 467 -5.02 -10.93 7.47
CA VAL A 467 -5.52 -9.62 7.08
C VAL A 467 -5.96 -9.64 5.64
N HIS A 468 -7.28 -9.70 5.42
CA HIS A 468 -7.88 -9.55 4.10
C HIS A 468 -8.27 -8.11 3.87
N MET A 469 -7.77 -7.51 2.79
CA MET A 469 -8.12 -6.16 2.39
C MET A 469 -8.67 -6.11 0.98
N GLU A 470 -9.88 -5.55 0.86
CA GLU A 470 -10.47 -5.21 -0.42
C GLU A 470 -9.95 -3.84 -0.86
N ILE A 471 -9.34 -3.78 -2.03
CA ILE A 471 -8.96 -2.53 -2.69
C ILE A 471 -10.00 -2.26 -3.76
N SER A 472 -10.96 -1.41 -3.41
CA SER A 472 -12.04 -0.97 -4.30
C SER A 472 -11.57 0.05 -5.33
N LEU A 473 -12.46 0.44 -6.24
CA LEU A 473 -12.21 1.55 -7.16
C LEU A 473 -12.07 2.88 -6.38
N PRO A 474 -11.26 3.82 -6.87
CA PRO A 474 -11.05 5.10 -6.18
C PRO A 474 -12.30 5.99 -6.21
N ASP A 475 -12.60 6.61 -5.07
CA ASP A 475 -13.61 7.68 -4.93
C ASP A 475 -13.20 8.93 -5.73
N GLU A 476 -14.12 9.90 -5.92
CA GLU A 476 -13.82 11.16 -6.65
C GLU A 476 -12.59 11.88 -6.10
N PHE A 477 -12.48 12.01 -4.77
CA PHE A 477 -11.30 12.57 -4.13
C PHE A 477 -10.03 11.73 -4.37
N GLY A 478 -10.17 10.40 -4.34
CA GLY A 478 -9.07 9.48 -4.65
C GLY A 478 -8.60 9.60 -6.11
N ARG A 479 -9.52 9.74 -7.07
CA ARG A 479 -9.19 9.98 -8.48
C ARG A 479 -8.46 11.30 -8.67
N GLN A 480 -8.90 12.36 -7.98
CA GLN A 480 -8.20 13.64 -7.98
C GLN A 480 -6.77 13.51 -7.44
N GLN A 481 -6.56 12.76 -6.34
CA GLN A 481 -5.23 12.48 -5.80
C GLN A 481 -4.36 11.70 -6.80
N ILE A 482 -4.90 10.66 -7.44
CA ILE A 482 -4.19 9.85 -8.44
C ILE A 482 -3.81 10.70 -9.66
N LEU A 483 -4.75 11.50 -10.18
CA LEU A 483 -4.50 12.47 -11.27
C LEU A 483 -3.38 13.44 -10.87
N LYS A 484 -3.43 13.98 -9.66
CA LYS A 484 -2.40 14.88 -9.12
C LYS A 484 -1.03 14.19 -9.12
N ILE A 485 -0.93 12.96 -8.61
CA ILE A 485 0.34 12.21 -8.56
C ILE A 485 0.94 12.00 -9.95
N HIS A 486 0.12 11.61 -10.94
CA HIS A 486 0.59 11.39 -12.30
C HIS A 486 0.95 12.70 -13.04
N THR A 487 0.32 13.81 -12.68
CA THR A 487 0.56 15.14 -13.28
C THR A 487 1.63 15.96 -12.55
N THR A 488 2.04 15.60 -11.33
CA THR A 488 3.06 16.33 -10.56
C THR A 488 4.34 16.58 -11.37
N LYS A 489 4.88 15.55 -12.04
CA LYS A 489 6.09 15.70 -12.87
C LYS A 489 5.87 16.61 -14.08
N MET A 490 4.68 16.61 -14.66
CA MET A 490 4.36 17.49 -15.79
C MET A 490 4.28 18.94 -15.34
N ARG A 491 3.68 19.17 -14.16
CA ARG A 491 3.53 20.47 -13.55
C ARG A 491 4.87 21.06 -13.06
N GLU A 492 5.70 20.26 -12.38
CA GLU A 492 7.02 20.68 -11.92
C GLU A 492 7.95 21.10 -13.06
N ASN A 493 7.80 20.46 -14.23
CA ASN A 493 8.58 20.79 -15.43
C ASN A 493 7.91 21.86 -16.33
N GLY A 494 6.79 22.46 -15.91
CA GLY A 494 6.08 23.50 -16.67
C GLY A 494 5.46 23.01 -17.99
N LYS A 495 5.17 21.71 -18.12
CA LYS A 495 4.62 21.06 -19.33
C LYS A 495 3.11 20.81 -19.25
N MET A 496 2.46 21.32 -18.23
CA MET A 496 1.01 21.29 -18.04
C MET A 496 0.51 22.74 -18.07
N ALA A 497 -0.47 23.02 -18.91
CA ALA A 497 -1.06 24.35 -18.98
C ALA A 497 -1.96 24.62 -17.75
N ASP A 498 -2.13 25.90 -17.42
CA ASP A 498 -2.92 26.34 -16.25
C ASP A 498 -4.43 26.15 -16.44
N ASP A 499 -4.88 25.84 -17.65
CA ASP A 499 -6.28 25.55 -18.00
C ASP A 499 -6.74 24.17 -17.49
N VAL A 500 -5.83 23.25 -17.16
CA VAL A 500 -6.16 21.89 -16.79
C VAL A 500 -6.69 21.81 -15.35
N ASN A 501 -8.00 21.56 -15.22
CA ASN A 501 -8.67 21.39 -13.93
C ASN A 501 -8.80 19.90 -13.54
N LEU A 502 -7.97 19.46 -12.59
CA LEU A 502 -8.00 18.07 -12.11
C LEU A 502 -9.30 17.68 -11.39
N ALA A 503 -10.01 18.64 -10.78
CA ALA A 503 -11.28 18.36 -10.10
C ALA A 503 -12.40 18.08 -11.11
N GLU A 504 -12.37 18.75 -12.26
CA GLU A 504 -13.31 18.49 -13.36
C GLU A 504 -13.05 17.13 -13.99
N LEU A 505 -11.77 16.80 -14.25
CA LEU A 505 -11.38 15.48 -14.75
C LEU A 505 -11.75 14.35 -13.77
N ALA A 506 -11.65 14.56 -12.46
CA ALA A 506 -12.06 13.57 -11.46
C ALA A 506 -13.58 13.27 -11.49
N LYS A 507 -14.39 14.27 -11.90
CA LYS A 507 -15.85 14.13 -12.05
C LYS A 507 -16.25 13.41 -13.32
N SER A 508 -15.53 13.64 -14.42
CA SER A 508 -15.78 12.98 -15.71
C SER A 508 -15.24 11.55 -15.76
N THR A 509 -14.18 11.23 -15.01
CA THR A 509 -13.56 9.89 -14.95
C THR A 509 -14.28 8.91 -14.00
N ARG A 510 -15.62 8.80 -14.10
CA ARG A 510 -16.41 7.91 -13.23
C ARG A 510 -16.00 6.44 -13.44
N ASN A 511 -15.76 5.71 -12.35
CA ASN A 511 -15.30 4.31 -12.31
C ASN A 511 -13.91 4.02 -12.88
N PHE A 512 -13.12 5.04 -13.22
CA PHE A 512 -11.77 4.79 -13.67
C PHE A 512 -10.93 4.23 -12.51
N SER A 513 -10.28 3.12 -12.78
CA SER A 513 -9.23 2.53 -11.95
C SER A 513 -7.94 3.35 -12.05
N GLY A 514 -7.02 3.17 -11.10
CA GLY A 514 -5.73 3.88 -11.13
C GLY A 514 -4.93 3.63 -12.41
N ALA A 515 -5.03 2.42 -12.99
CA ALA A 515 -4.40 2.10 -14.27
C ALA A 515 -5.03 2.86 -15.45
N GLU A 516 -6.36 3.02 -15.47
CA GLU A 516 -7.07 3.76 -16.51
C GLU A 516 -6.82 5.27 -16.41
N ILE A 517 -6.75 5.82 -15.19
CA ILE A 517 -6.36 7.23 -14.98
C ILE A 517 -4.95 7.49 -15.51
N ASN A 518 -4.02 6.56 -15.27
CA ASN A 518 -2.67 6.64 -15.86
C ASN A 518 -2.73 6.50 -17.39
N GLY A 519 -3.62 5.64 -17.92
CA GLY A 519 -3.91 5.54 -19.35
C GLY A 519 -4.40 6.86 -19.95
N LEU A 520 -5.33 7.53 -19.28
CA LEU A 520 -5.87 8.83 -19.67
C LEU A 520 -4.77 9.90 -19.76
N VAL A 521 -3.93 10.01 -18.72
CA VAL A 521 -2.80 10.96 -18.71
C VAL A 521 -1.80 10.66 -19.84
N LYS A 522 -1.56 9.40 -20.14
CA LYS A 522 -0.69 8.98 -21.26
C LYS A 522 -1.30 9.28 -22.63
N SER A 523 -2.59 9.02 -22.81
CA SER A 523 -3.30 9.35 -24.06
C SER A 523 -3.34 10.87 -24.27
N ALA A 524 -3.64 11.66 -23.24
CA ALA A 524 -3.57 13.12 -23.31
C ALA A 524 -2.17 13.61 -23.70
N SER A 525 -1.11 13.01 -23.14
CA SER A 525 0.27 13.30 -23.55
C SER A 525 0.55 12.91 -25.00
N SER A 526 -0.04 11.81 -25.48
CA SER A 526 0.06 11.36 -26.87
C SER A 526 -0.62 12.33 -27.84
N PHE A 527 -1.82 12.82 -27.50
CA PHE A 527 -2.52 13.83 -28.29
C PHE A 527 -1.75 15.16 -28.32
N ALA A 528 -1.18 15.58 -27.20
CA ALA A 528 -0.29 16.73 -27.15
C ALA A 528 0.90 16.54 -28.09
N LEU A 529 1.58 15.39 -28.04
CA LEU A 529 2.69 15.07 -28.96
C LEU A 529 2.24 15.08 -30.43
N GLN A 530 1.07 14.52 -30.73
CA GLN A 530 0.52 14.48 -32.09
C GLN A 530 0.28 15.87 -32.67
N ARG A 531 -0.13 16.87 -31.86
CA ARG A 531 -0.29 18.27 -32.31
C ARG A 531 1.02 18.88 -32.84
N HIS A 532 2.17 18.39 -32.36
CA HIS A 532 3.48 18.91 -32.72
C HIS A 532 4.25 18.07 -33.76
N ILE A 533 3.69 16.93 -34.21
CA ILE A 533 4.20 16.14 -35.34
C ILE A 533 3.72 16.80 -36.66
N LYS A 534 4.63 17.18 -37.57
CA LYS A 534 4.24 17.68 -38.90
C LYS A 534 3.62 16.55 -39.72
N GLY A 535 2.49 16.83 -40.37
CA GLY A 535 1.73 15.86 -41.15
C GLY A 535 2.58 15.10 -42.17
N GLY A 536 2.60 13.77 -42.06
CA GLY A 536 3.02 12.85 -43.12
C GLY A 536 4.43 12.23 -43.01
N THR A 537 5.32 12.67 -42.11
CA THR A 537 6.63 12.02 -41.91
C THR A 537 7.06 11.99 -40.45
N VAL A 538 7.37 10.78 -39.95
CA VAL A 538 7.81 10.50 -38.56
C VAL A 538 9.09 11.26 -38.15
N ALA A 539 9.80 11.86 -39.10
CA ALA A 539 11.11 12.47 -38.91
C ALA A 539 11.12 14.00 -38.78
N ALA A 540 9.99 14.70 -38.98
CA ALA A 540 9.94 16.17 -38.93
C ALA A 540 9.22 16.67 -37.66
N LEU A 541 9.96 16.74 -36.55
CA LEU A 541 9.53 17.46 -35.35
C LEU A 541 9.51 18.97 -35.65
N LYS A 542 8.49 19.70 -35.17
CA LYS A 542 8.53 21.18 -35.15
C LYS A 542 9.62 21.62 -34.16
N ASP A 543 10.27 22.75 -34.43
CA ASP A 543 11.28 23.32 -33.51
C ASP A 543 10.69 23.70 -32.13
N ASP A 544 9.36 23.86 -32.04
CA ASP A 544 8.60 24.20 -30.81
C ASP A 544 8.27 23.01 -29.89
N VAL A 545 8.77 21.80 -30.15
CA VAL A 545 8.47 20.61 -29.30
C VAL A 545 9.01 20.78 -27.88
N ALA A 546 10.09 21.55 -27.72
CA ALA A 546 10.70 21.80 -26.41
C ALA A 546 9.75 22.54 -25.46
N ASP A 547 8.84 23.39 -25.97
CA ASP A 547 7.90 24.19 -25.18
C ASP A 547 6.46 23.63 -25.19
N MET A 548 6.28 22.39 -25.64
CA MET A 548 4.97 21.73 -25.66
C MET A 548 4.33 21.70 -24.27
N GLN A 549 3.07 22.11 -24.21
CA GLN A 549 2.21 22.00 -23.03
C GLN A 549 0.98 21.15 -23.32
N ILE A 550 0.61 20.34 -22.33
CA ILE A 550 -0.63 19.55 -22.35
C ILE A 550 -1.77 20.45 -21.90
N HIS A 551 -2.80 20.56 -22.73
CA HIS A 551 -3.97 21.40 -22.51
C HIS A 551 -5.17 20.56 -22.06
N MET A 552 -6.21 21.23 -21.53
CA MET A 552 -7.45 20.56 -21.12
C MET A 552 -8.13 19.84 -22.30
N GLU A 553 -8.02 20.40 -23.51
CA GLU A 553 -8.56 19.78 -24.73
C GLU A 553 -7.94 18.40 -25.03
N ASP A 554 -6.65 18.20 -24.75
CA ASP A 554 -5.99 16.89 -24.94
C ASP A 554 -6.57 15.84 -23.98
N PHE A 555 -6.92 16.24 -22.75
CA PHE A 555 -7.58 15.36 -21.79
C PHE A 555 -9.02 15.02 -22.19
N LEU A 556 -9.75 15.96 -22.78
CA LEU A 556 -11.10 15.70 -23.29
C LEU A 556 -11.07 14.69 -24.43
N ARG A 557 -10.16 14.84 -25.39
CA ARG A 557 -9.97 13.85 -26.47
C ARG A 557 -9.52 12.49 -25.94
N ALA A 558 -8.70 12.47 -24.90
CA ALA A 558 -8.27 11.24 -24.25
C ALA A 558 -9.41 10.51 -23.52
N LEU A 559 -10.42 11.23 -23.02
CA LEU A 559 -11.62 10.62 -22.42
C LEU A 559 -12.47 9.88 -23.47
N ASP A 560 -12.48 10.38 -24.71
CA ASP A 560 -13.20 9.72 -25.82
C ASP A 560 -12.52 8.40 -26.25
N GLU A 561 -11.20 8.27 -26.07
CA GLU A 561 -10.44 7.05 -26.42
C GLU A 561 -10.37 6.04 -25.27
N VAL A 562 -10.21 6.52 -24.03
CA VAL A 562 -9.97 5.66 -22.87
C VAL A 562 -11.29 5.36 -22.17
N HIS A 563 -11.83 4.17 -22.41
CA HIS A 563 -13.04 3.70 -21.73
C HIS A 563 -12.72 2.92 -20.43
N PRO A 564 -13.55 3.04 -19.38
CA PRO A 564 -13.41 2.24 -18.18
C PRO A 564 -13.76 0.77 -18.46
N LEU A 565 -12.88 -0.14 -18.02
CA LEU A 565 -13.11 -1.60 -18.06
C LEU A 565 -14.19 -2.01 -17.05
N PHE A 566 -14.36 -1.23 -15.99
CA PHE A 566 -15.35 -1.48 -14.94
C PHE A 566 -16.60 -0.61 -15.15
N GLY A 567 -17.72 -1.27 -15.45
CA GLY A 567 -19.04 -0.75 -15.12
C GLY A 567 -19.78 0.09 -16.13
N VAL A 568 -19.40 0.13 -17.41
CA VAL A 568 -20.15 0.94 -18.37
C VAL A 568 -20.37 0.21 -19.69
N SER A 569 -21.61 -0.20 -19.90
CA SER A 569 -22.18 -0.40 -21.22
C SER A 569 -23.01 0.83 -21.61
N GLU A 570 -22.47 2.04 -21.40
CA GLU A 570 -23.12 3.28 -21.87
C GLU A 570 -23.40 3.16 -23.35
N GLU A 571 -22.47 2.65 -24.16
CA GLU A 571 -22.74 2.39 -25.57
C GLU A 571 -23.96 1.48 -25.80
N ASP A 572 -24.13 0.39 -25.04
CA ASP A 572 -25.29 -0.49 -25.22
C ASP A 572 -26.60 0.16 -24.72
N LEU A 573 -26.52 0.99 -23.68
CA LEU A 573 -27.65 1.75 -23.13
C LEU A 573 -28.04 2.91 -24.07
N GLU A 574 -27.05 3.61 -24.62
CA GLU A 574 -27.20 4.68 -25.62
C GLU A 574 -27.77 4.13 -26.92
N ARG A 575 -27.28 2.98 -27.40
CA ARG A 575 -27.89 2.25 -28.53
C ARG A 575 -29.34 1.87 -28.24
N ALA A 576 -29.68 1.51 -27.00
CA ALA A 576 -31.07 1.23 -26.63
C ALA A 576 -31.97 2.48 -26.60
N VAL A 577 -31.38 3.69 -26.60
CA VAL A 577 -32.07 4.99 -26.53
C VAL A 577 -31.70 5.89 -27.73
N GLU A 578 -31.22 5.32 -28.84
CA GLU A 578 -30.68 6.08 -30.00
C GLU A 578 -31.70 7.08 -30.60
N GLY A 579 -32.99 6.76 -30.56
CA GLY A 579 -34.08 7.63 -31.01
C GLY A 579 -34.59 8.64 -29.97
N GLY A 580 -33.94 8.75 -28.80
CA GLY A 580 -34.44 9.51 -27.66
C GLY A 580 -35.71 8.92 -27.05
N ILE A 581 -36.28 9.62 -26.06
CA ILE A 581 -37.60 9.31 -25.50
C ILE A 581 -38.56 10.42 -25.92
N ILE A 582 -39.58 10.03 -26.68
CA ILE A 582 -40.65 10.92 -27.17
C ILE A 582 -41.72 11.04 -26.09
N HIS A 583 -42.04 12.25 -25.66
CA HIS A 583 -42.96 12.50 -24.55
C HIS A 583 -44.42 12.64 -25.05
N TYR A 584 -44.91 11.60 -25.73
CA TYR A 584 -46.21 11.66 -26.41
C TYR A 584 -47.43 11.52 -25.50
N SER A 585 -47.26 11.11 -24.25
CA SER A 585 -48.35 10.87 -23.30
C SER A 585 -47.93 11.23 -21.88
N PRO A 586 -48.83 11.82 -21.06
CA PRO A 586 -48.58 12.03 -19.63
C PRO A 586 -48.21 10.75 -18.87
N HIS A 587 -48.56 9.59 -19.42
CA HIS A 587 -48.18 8.29 -18.88
C HIS A 587 -46.66 8.06 -18.90
N ILE A 588 -45.94 8.55 -19.92
CA ILE A 588 -44.47 8.42 -20.00
C ILE A 588 -43.79 9.25 -18.92
N ASP A 589 -44.24 10.49 -18.73
CA ASP A 589 -43.72 11.35 -17.66
C ASP A 589 -43.92 10.72 -16.28
N LYS A 590 -45.09 10.08 -16.07
CA LYS A 590 -45.37 9.34 -14.84
C LYS A 590 -44.45 8.13 -14.68
N ILE A 591 -44.15 7.39 -15.75
CA ILE A 591 -43.21 6.25 -15.72
C ILE A 591 -41.81 6.73 -15.34
N LEU A 592 -41.30 7.78 -15.99
CA LEU A 592 -39.97 8.34 -15.71
C LEU A 592 -39.91 8.94 -14.30
N LYS A 593 -40.97 9.62 -13.85
CA LYS A 593 -41.08 10.13 -12.48
C LYS A 593 -41.02 9.00 -11.45
N ASN A 594 -41.80 7.93 -11.64
CA ASN A 594 -41.74 6.75 -10.77
C ASN A 594 -40.33 6.13 -10.78
N GLY A 595 -39.68 6.06 -11.94
CA GLY A 595 -38.29 5.63 -12.06
C GLY A 595 -37.33 6.47 -11.22
N ARG A 596 -37.45 7.81 -11.26
CA ARG A 596 -36.67 8.74 -10.43
C ARG A 596 -36.92 8.56 -8.93
N ASP A 597 -38.16 8.31 -8.53
CA ASP A 597 -38.50 8.04 -7.14
C ASP A 597 -37.81 6.75 -6.64
N PHE A 598 -37.79 5.69 -7.46
CA PHE A 598 -37.07 4.45 -7.17
C PHE A 598 -35.55 4.63 -7.11
N ILE A 599 -34.98 5.41 -8.02
CA ILE A 599 -33.55 5.78 -8.00
C ILE A 599 -33.21 6.49 -6.69
N ASN A 600 -34.02 7.48 -6.31
CA ASN A 600 -33.81 8.24 -5.08
C ASN A 600 -33.90 7.34 -3.85
N GLN A 601 -34.83 6.39 -3.82
CA GLN A 601 -35.00 5.43 -2.72
C GLN A 601 -33.78 4.51 -2.54
N VAL A 602 -33.16 4.08 -3.65
CA VAL A 602 -31.92 3.29 -3.66
C VAL A 602 -30.73 4.17 -3.26
N ARG A 603 -30.67 5.41 -3.74
CA ARG A 603 -29.60 6.38 -3.41
C ARG A 603 -29.60 6.78 -1.94
N THR A 604 -30.78 6.97 -1.32
CA THR A 604 -30.92 7.21 0.12
C THR A 604 -30.72 5.95 0.96
N ASN A 605 -30.47 4.80 0.32
CA ASN A 605 -30.29 3.48 0.94
C ASN A 605 -31.46 3.11 1.89
N THR A 606 -32.68 3.58 1.58
CA THR A 606 -33.90 3.25 2.33
C THR A 606 -34.30 1.81 2.08
N THR A 607 -34.17 1.37 0.83
CA THR A 607 -34.28 -0.03 0.42
C THR A 607 -32.99 -0.45 -0.27
N PRO A 608 -32.15 -1.28 0.38
CA PRO A 608 -30.84 -1.66 -0.16
C PRO A 608 -30.94 -2.52 -1.42
N LEU A 609 -32.08 -3.18 -1.63
CA LEU A 609 -32.37 -3.93 -2.84
C LEU A 609 -33.76 -3.52 -3.32
N LEU A 610 -33.86 -3.09 -4.56
CA LEU A 610 -35.13 -2.72 -5.18
C LEU A 610 -35.23 -3.35 -6.57
N SER A 611 -36.20 -4.25 -6.73
CA SER A 611 -36.49 -4.88 -8.02
C SER A 611 -37.78 -4.29 -8.62
N VAL A 612 -37.66 -3.76 -9.84
CA VAL A 612 -38.75 -3.09 -10.55
C VAL A 612 -38.97 -3.79 -11.88
N LEU A 613 -40.21 -4.18 -12.16
CA LEU A 613 -40.59 -4.82 -13.43
C LEU A 613 -41.32 -3.83 -14.34
N LEU A 614 -40.75 -3.55 -15.51
CA LEU A 614 -41.40 -2.87 -16.62
C LEU A 614 -42.08 -3.92 -17.51
N HIS A 615 -43.41 -3.90 -17.58
CA HIS A 615 -44.18 -4.87 -18.36
C HIS A 615 -45.14 -4.19 -19.33
N GLY A 616 -45.39 -4.81 -20.47
CA GLY A 616 -46.28 -4.28 -21.50
C GLY A 616 -46.13 -5.01 -22.84
N PRO A 617 -46.95 -4.69 -23.85
CA PRO A 617 -46.93 -5.38 -25.14
C PRO A 617 -45.58 -5.26 -25.87
N ARG A 618 -45.34 -6.14 -26.85
CA ARG A 618 -44.12 -6.10 -27.67
C ARG A 618 -44.04 -4.77 -28.45
N GLY A 619 -42.85 -4.19 -28.51
CA GLY A 619 -42.63 -2.92 -29.23
C GLY A 619 -43.11 -1.65 -28.52
N SER A 620 -43.52 -1.71 -27.24
CA SER A 620 -43.94 -0.51 -26.48
C SER A 620 -42.80 0.37 -25.94
N GLY A 621 -41.53 0.01 -26.16
CA GLY A 621 -40.38 0.81 -25.71
C GLY A 621 -39.90 0.54 -24.28
N LYS A 622 -40.25 -0.61 -23.69
CA LYS A 622 -39.86 -1.00 -22.31
C LYS A 622 -38.34 -0.93 -22.08
N THR A 623 -37.56 -1.50 -22.99
CA THR A 623 -36.08 -1.55 -22.90
C THR A 623 -35.48 -0.15 -22.96
N ALA A 624 -35.99 0.71 -23.86
CA ALA A 624 -35.57 2.10 -23.96
C ALA A 624 -35.90 2.90 -22.68
N LEU A 625 -37.11 2.72 -22.12
CA LEU A 625 -37.49 3.36 -20.86
C LEU A 625 -36.64 2.86 -19.67
N ALA A 626 -36.37 1.56 -19.58
CA ALA A 626 -35.52 1.00 -18.54
C ALA A 626 -34.08 1.51 -18.65
N ALA A 627 -33.53 1.53 -19.86
CA ALA A 627 -32.21 2.08 -20.14
C ALA A 627 -32.15 3.57 -19.80
N ARG A 628 -33.17 4.36 -20.18
CA ARG A 628 -33.24 5.78 -19.84
C ARG A 628 -33.31 6.03 -18.34
N ILE A 629 -34.14 5.30 -17.60
CA ILE A 629 -34.20 5.38 -16.13
C ILE A 629 -32.83 5.05 -15.55
N ALA A 630 -32.17 4.01 -16.05
CA ALA A 630 -30.83 3.64 -15.60
C ALA A 630 -29.80 4.75 -15.87
N MET A 631 -29.81 5.38 -17.04
CA MET A 631 -28.90 6.50 -17.37
C MET A 631 -29.18 7.74 -16.53
N ASP A 632 -30.45 8.13 -16.36
CA ASP A 632 -30.89 9.25 -15.50
C ASP A 632 -30.49 9.02 -14.01
N SER A 633 -30.20 7.77 -13.61
CA SER A 633 -29.77 7.46 -12.25
C SER A 633 -28.38 7.98 -11.92
N GLU A 634 -27.53 8.23 -12.93
CA GLU A 634 -26.13 8.61 -12.76
C GLU A 634 -25.37 7.70 -11.77
N PHE A 635 -25.82 6.46 -11.60
CA PHE A 635 -25.14 5.54 -10.71
C PHE A 635 -23.77 5.18 -11.29
N PRO A 636 -22.75 4.98 -10.42
CA PRO A 636 -21.42 4.61 -10.89
C PRO A 636 -21.46 3.34 -11.75
N PHE A 637 -22.20 2.30 -11.36
CA PHE A 637 -22.27 1.08 -12.17
C PHE A 637 -23.64 0.94 -12.82
N ILE A 638 -23.69 0.94 -14.15
CA ILE A 638 -24.89 0.65 -14.92
C ILE A 638 -24.57 -0.42 -15.96
N ARG A 639 -25.32 -1.52 -15.93
CA ARG A 639 -25.13 -2.62 -16.88
C ARG A 639 -26.45 -3.06 -17.48
N LEU A 640 -26.50 -3.11 -18.82
CA LEU A 640 -27.57 -3.77 -19.56
C LEU A 640 -27.17 -5.23 -19.82
N VAL A 641 -28.07 -6.15 -19.53
CA VAL A 641 -27.92 -7.58 -19.79
C VAL A 641 -28.97 -8.00 -20.79
N ARG A 642 -28.54 -8.36 -22.00
CA ARG A 642 -29.45 -8.77 -23.08
C ARG A 642 -29.40 -10.29 -23.27
N PRO A 643 -30.50 -10.90 -23.75
CA PRO A 643 -30.49 -12.31 -24.14
C PRO A 643 -29.46 -12.62 -25.25
N VAL A 644 -29.18 -11.64 -26.13
CA VAL A 644 -28.19 -11.76 -27.23
C VAL A 644 -26.78 -12.06 -26.69
N ASP A 645 -26.44 -11.51 -25.52
CA ASP A 645 -25.12 -11.72 -24.90
C ASP A 645 -24.94 -13.16 -24.37
N MET A 646 -26.02 -13.94 -24.31
CA MET A 646 -26.06 -15.32 -23.80
C MET A 646 -26.25 -16.37 -24.90
N VAL A 647 -26.32 -15.96 -26.16
CA VAL A 647 -26.55 -16.87 -27.29
C VAL A 647 -25.35 -17.83 -27.40
N GLY A 648 -25.64 -19.13 -27.50
CA GLY A 648 -24.62 -20.18 -27.59
C GLY A 648 -24.04 -20.66 -26.25
N MET A 649 -24.42 -20.03 -25.13
CA MET A 649 -24.04 -20.49 -23.79
C MET A 649 -24.93 -21.64 -23.31
N ASN A 650 -24.36 -22.62 -22.62
CA ASN A 650 -25.12 -23.62 -21.87
C ASN A 650 -25.69 -23.04 -20.56
N GLU A 651 -26.61 -23.75 -19.90
CA GLU A 651 -27.27 -23.27 -18.68
C GLU A 651 -26.27 -22.86 -17.57
N ILE A 652 -25.20 -23.64 -17.39
CA ILE A 652 -24.17 -23.38 -16.38
C ILE A 652 -23.39 -22.10 -16.71
N GLN A 653 -23.03 -21.92 -17.98
CA GLN A 653 -22.33 -20.72 -18.45
C GLN A 653 -23.22 -19.47 -18.30
N LYS A 654 -24.52 -19.57 -18.59
CA LYS A 654 -25.48 -18.48 -18.36
C LYS A 654 -25.55 -18.09 -16.88
N ILE A 655 -25.63 -19.08 -15.98
CA ILE A 655 -25.63 -18.86 -14.54
C ILE A 655 -24.33 -18.19 -14.09
N GLN A 656 -23.17 -18.68 -14.53
CA GLN A 656 -21.86 -18.10 -14.20
C GLN A 656 -21.72 -16.67 -14.71
N TYR A 657 -22.21 -16.40 -15.92
CA TYR A 657 -22.19 -15.06 -16.52
C TYR A 657 -23.07 -14.08 -15.72
N LEU A 658 -24.30 -14.48 -15.38
CA LEU A 658 -25.17 -13.68 -14.52
C LEU A 658 -24.57 -13.46 -13.14
N GLN A 659 -24.06 -14.51 -12.49
CA GLN A 659 -23.40 -14.40 -11.18
C GLN A 659 -22.22 -13.44 -11.20
N LYS A 660 -21.42 -13.46 -12.27
CA LYS A 660 -20.32 -12.51 -12.47
C LYS A 660 -20.85 -11.07 -12.50
N ILE A 661 -21.91 -10.79 -13.27
CA ILE A 661 -22.49 -9.44 -13.39
C ILE A 661 -23.03 -8.95 -12.04
N PHE A 662 -23.76 -9.77 -11.31
CA PHE A 662 -24.26 -9.40 -9.98
C PHE A 662 -23.10 -9.18 -8.99
N THR A 663 -22.06 -10.03 -9.05
CA THR A 663 -20.85 -9.87 -8.21
C THR A 663 -20.10 -8.59 -8.53
N ASP A 664 -20.04 -8.21 -9.81
CA ASP A 664 -19.43 -6.95 -10.25
C ASP A 664 -20.26 -5.74 -9.82
N ALA A 665 -21.60 -5.84 -9.87
CA ALA A 665 -22.49 -4.82 -9.32
C ALA A 665 -22.27 -4.60 -7.82
N TYR A 666 -22.09 -5.68 -7.04
CA TYR A 666 -21.79 -5.61 -5.61
C TYR A 666 -20.45 -4.98 -5.26
N LYS A 667 -19.57 -4.66 -6.22
CA LYS A 667 -18.32 -3.94 -5.96
C LYS A 667 -18.51 -2.42 -5.98
N SER A 668 -19.57 -1.93 -6.62
CA SER A 668 -19.87 -0.52 -6.76
C SER A 668 -20.66 0.02 -5.55
N PRO A 669 -20.42 1.27 -5.09
CA PRO A 669 -21.18 1.88 -4.01
C PRO A 669 -22.66 2.11 -4.36
N CYS A 670 -23.00 2.36 -5.63
CA CYS A 670 -24.38 2.40 -6.11
C CYS A 670 -24.43 1.77 -7.50
N ASN A 671 -25.46 0.97 -7.77
CA ASN A 671 -25.52 0.18 -8.99
C ASN A 671 -26.96 0.00 -9.50
N ALA A 672 -27.10 0.03 -10.82
CA ALA A 672 -28.33 -0.27 -11.55
C ALA A 672 -28.05 -1.38 -12.57
N LEU A 673 -28.85 -2.45 -12.49
CA LEU A 673 -28.80 -3.57 -13.41
C LEU A 673 -30.08 -3.61 -14.24
N VAL A 674 -29.96 -3.54 -15.56
CA VAL A 674 -31.09 -3.68 -16.48
C VAL A 674 -31.08 -5.09 -17.05
N LEU A 675 -32.09 -5.90 -16.70
CA LEU A 675 -32.32 -7.24 -17.23
C LEU A 675 -33.37 -7.18 -18.34
N ASP A 676 -32.93 -7.29 -19.59
CA ASP A 676 -33.83 -7.17 -20.73
C ASP A 676 -34.47 -8.51 -21.12
N ASN A 677 -35.78 -8.51 -21.34
CA ASN A 677 -36.60 -9.66 -21.78
C ASN A 677 -36.30 -10.93 -20.98
N ILE A 678 -36.62 -10.92 -19.69
CA ILE A 678 -36.33 -12.03 -18.76
C ILE A 678 -36.86 -13.37 -19.27
N GLU A 679 -38.01 -13.38 -19.96
CA GLU A 679 -38.56 -14.59 -20.57
C GLU A 679 -37.57 -15.28 -21.54
N LEU A 680 -36.80 -14.53 -22.32
CA LEU A 680 -35.81 -15.08 -23.23
C LEU A 680 -34.53 -15.52 -22.51
N MET A 681 -34.19 -14.86 -21.39
CA MET A 681 -33.03 -15.25 -20.57
C MET A 681 -33.22 -16.63 -19.94
N VAL A 682 -34.46 -16.99 -19.57
CA VAL A 682 -34.83 -18.31 -19.04
C VAL A 682 -35.18 -19.32 -20.13
N ASP A 683 -34.90 -19.02 -21.41
CA ASP A 683 -35.21 -19.87 -22.56
C ASP A 683 -36.70 -20.26 -22.65
N TRP A 684 -37.61 -19.35 -22.30
CA TRP A 684 -39.05 -19.61 -22.38
C TRP A 684 -39.51 -19.80 -23.82
N VAL A 685 -40.25 -20.89 -24.06
CA VAL A 685 -40.91 -21.17 -25.34
C VAL A 685 -42.40 -21.46 -25.10
N PRO A 686 -43.32 -20.78 -25.80
CA PRO A 686 -44.77 -20.96 -25.60
C PRO A 686 -45.27 -22.33 -26.12
N VAL A 687 -44.57 -22.96 -27.07
CA VAL A 687 -44.93 -24.27 -27.63
C VAL A 687 -44.45 -25.38 -26.69
N GLY A 688 -45.34 -25.78 -25.76
CA GLY A 688 -45.09 -26.80 -24.74
C GLY A 688 -44.13 -26.25 -23.68
N PRO A 689 -44.64 -25.67 -22.58
CA PRO A 689 -43.96 -24.69 -21.72
C PRO A 689 -42.58 -25.17 -21.24
N ARG A 690 -41.54 -24.87 -22.03
CA ARG A 690 -40.15 -25.22 -21.76
C ARG A 690 -39.44 -23.96 -21.29
N PHE A 691 -38.64 -24.11 -20.25
CA PHE A 691 -37.75 -23.09 -19.71
C PHE A 691 -36.60 -23.77 -18.97
N SER A 692 -35.50 -23.04 -18.80
CA SER A 692 -34.39 -23.47 -17.96
C SER A 692 -34.72 -23.22 -16.49
N SER A 693 -35.05 -24.29 -15.77
CA SER A 693 -35.33 -24.23 -14.32
C SER A 693 -34.09 -23.81 -13.52
N ALA A 694 -32.90 -24.19 -13.96
CA ALA A 694 -31.63 -23.84 -13.32
C ALA A 694 -31.35 -22.34 -13.41
N VAL A 695 -31.53 -21.73 -14.60
CA VAL A 695 -31.34 -20.28 -14.80
C VAL A 695 -32.39 -19.49 -14.02
N LEU A 696 -33.66 -19.93 -14.05
CA LEU A 696 -34.75 -19.31 -13.29
C LEU A 696 -34.46 -19.29 -11.78
N ALA A 697 -34.05 -20.44 -11.22
CA ALA A 697 -33.71 -20.54 -9.80
C ALA A 697 -32.52 -19.62 -9.42
N ALA A 698 -31.52 -19.52 -10.31
CA ALA A 698 -30.40 -18.62 -10.10
C ALA A 698 -30.84 -17.15 -10.10
N ILE A 699 -31.62 -16.70 -11.10
CA ILE A 699 -32.12 -15.33 -11.17
C ILE A 699 -32.94 -14.99 -9.92
N LYS A 700 -33.85 -15.88 -9.51
CA LYS A 700 -34.65 -15.71 -8.30
C LYS A 700 -33.76 -15.56 -7.05
N GLY A 701 -32.77 -16.43 -6.88
CA GLY A 701 -31.82 -16.34 -5.78
C GLY A 701 -31.02 -15.04 -5.79
N MET A 702 -30.59 -14.56 -6.96
CA MET A 702 -29.84 -13.30 -7.08
C MET A 702 -30.72 -12.06 -6.81
N MET A 703 -31.99 -12.09 -7.20
CA MET A 703 -32.95 -11.00 -6.94
C MET A 703 -33.45 -10.93 -5.49
N GLU A 704 -33.35 -12.01 -4.73
CA GLU A 704 -33.75 -12.07 -3.31
C GLU A 704 -32.56 -11.85 -2.37
N ASN A 705 -31.33 -12.07 -2.83
CA ASN A 705 -30.14 -11.96 -2.00
C ASN A 705 -29.83 -10.49 -1.67
N LYS A 706 -29.75 -10.17 -0.38
CA LYS A 706 -29.45 -8.80 0.06
C LYS A 706 -28.01 -8.44 -0.30
N PRO A 707 -27.77 -7.28 -0.94
CA PRO A 707 -26.42 -6.86 -1.25
C PRO A 707 -25.62 -6.55 0.02
N PRO A 708 -24.27 -6.51 -0.08
CA PRO A 708 -23.41 -6.13 1.03
C PRO A 708 -23.77 -4.76 1.63
N LYS A 709 -23.47 -4.57 2.92
CA LYS A 709 -23.79 -3.32 3.64
C LYS A 709 -23.20 -2.10 2.91
N GLY A 710 -24.05 -1.10 2.66
CA GLY A 710 -23.66 0.17 2.05
C GLY A 710 -23.52 0.14 0.53
N ARG A 711 -23.95 -0.94 -0.15
CA ARG A 711 -23.91 -1.07 -1.61
C ARG A 711 -25.30 -1.38 -2.18
N PRO A 712 -26.22 -0.40 -2.22
CA PRO A 712 -27.58 -0.62 -2.71
C PRO A 712 -27.63 -0.99 -4.19
N LEU A 713 -28.56 -1.89 -4.56
CA LEU A 713 -28.76 -2.43 -5.91
C LEU A 713 -30.19 -2.15 -6.41
N LEU A 714 -30.28 -1.48 -7.56
CA LEU A 714 -31.49 -1.31 -8.35
C LEU A 714 -31.52 -2.34 -9.48
N ILE A 715 -32.55 -3.17 -9.56
CA ILE A 715 -32.77 -4.13 -10.66
C ILE A 715 -33.98 -3.65 -11.46
N LEU A 716 -33.76 -3.29 -12.73
CA LEU A 716 -34.79 -2.93 -13.70
C LEU A 716 -34.97 -4.12 -14.65
N ALA A 717 -36.11 -4.78 -14.60
CA ALA A 717 -36.43 -5.92 -15.45
C ALA A 717 -37.44 -5.53 -16.52
N THR A 718 -37.29 -6.02 -17.75
CA THR A 718 -38.31 -5.87 -18.80
C THR A 718 -38.93 -7.22 -19.17
N THR A 719 -40.22 -7.19 -19.51
CA THR A 719 -40.94 -8.36 -20.00
C THR A 719 -42.09 -7.98 -20.92
N SER A 720 -42.37 -8.82 -21.90
CA SER A 720 -43.58 -8.74 -22.71
C SER A 720 -44.71 -9.64 -22.21
N GLU A 721 -44.40 -10.64 -21.38
CA GLU A 721 -45.32 -11.71 -20.98
C GLU A 721 -45.55 -11.73 -19.46
N ARG A 722 -46.31 -10.76 -18.93
CA ARG A 722 -46.52 -10.62 -17.48
C ARG A 722 -47.13 -11.87 -16.83
N THR A 723 -48.10 -12.49 -17.49
CA THR A 723 -48.82 -13.66 -16.97
C THR A 723 -47.88 -14.84 -16.72
N ILE A 724 -46.86 -15.01 -17.56
CA ILE A 724 -45.87 -16.08 -17.44
C ILE A 724 -44.96 -15.86 -16.24
N LEU A 725 -44.47 -14.63 -16.02
CA LEU A 725 -43.66 -14.32 -14.83
C LEU A 725 -44.39 -14.57 -13.52
N GLN A 726 -45.71 -14.33 -13.47
CA GLN A 726 -46.55 -14.68 -12.32
C GLN A 726 -46.62 -16.19 -12.10
N GLN A 727 -46.73 -16.99 -13.17
CA GLN A 727 -46.70 -18.46 -13.09
C GLN A 727 -45.34 -18.99 -12.66
N LEU A 728 -44.25 -18.35 -13.11
CA LEU A 728 -42.87 -18.69 -12.72
C LEU A 728 -42.50 -18.23 -11.30
N GLN A 729 -43.42 -17.55 -10.59
CA GLN A 729 -43.22 -17.02 -9.23
C GLN A 729 -41.97 -16.12 -9.09
N LEU A 730 -41.69 -15.33 -10.13
CA LEU A 730 -40.70 -14.25 -10.10
C LEU A 730 -41.37 -12.99 -9.55
N ASN A 731 -41.14 -12.73 -8.26
CA ASN A 731 -41.72 -11.59 -7.56
C ASN A 731 -40.80 -10.37 -7.67
N PHE A 732 -41.39 -9.22 -8.04
CA PHE A 732 -40.74 -7.93 -8.06
C PHE A 732 -41.35 -7.03 -6.99
N MET A 733 -40.57 -6.10 -6.44
CA MET A 733 -41.06 -5.19 -5.40
C MET A 733 -41.97 -4.11 -5.97
N ALA A 734 -41.71 -3.67 -7.20
CA ALA A 734 -42.52 -2.68 -7.90
C ALA A 734 -42.81 -3.09 -9.35
N HIS A 735 -43.92 -2.59 -9.88
CA HIS A 735 -44.36 -2.85 -11.25
C HIS A 735 -44.70 -1.54 -11.95
N ILE A 736 -44.16 -1.36 -13.15
CA ILE A 736 -44.43 -0.21 -14.02
C ILE A 736 -45.07 -0.72 -15.31
N PRO A 737 -46.36 -0.44 -15.56
CA PRO A 737 -46.99 -0.77 -16.83
C PRO A 737 -46.55 0.19 -17.93
N VAL A 738 -46.14 -0.34 -19.08
CA VAL A 738 -45.77 0.41 -20.29
C VAL A 738 -46.81 0.10 -21.39
N PRO A 739 -47.88 0.90 -21.51
CA PRO A 739 -48.92 0.68 -22.50
C PRO A 739 -48.45 1.00 -23.93
N ASN A 740 -49.15 0.45 -24.91
CA ASN A 740 -49.05 0.89 -26.30
C ASN A 740 -49.65 2.29 -26.49
N VAL A 741 -49.47 2.89 -27.66
CA VAL A 741 -50.14 4.13 -28.05
C VAL A 741 -51.64 3.84 -28.16
N GLN A 742 -52.46 4.53 -27.36
CA GLN A 742 -53.89 4.23 -27.20
C GLN A 742 -54.81 5.16 -28.00
N THR A 743 -54.37 6.41 -28.20
CA THR A 743 -55.21 7.46 -28.77
C THR A 743 -54.59 8.05 -30.04
N GLN A 744 -55.46 8.54 -30.93
CA GLN A 744 -55.01 9.29 -32.12
C GLN A 744 -54.24 10.58 -31.76
N GLN A 745 -54.54 11.20 -30.61
CA GLN A 745 -53.81 12.39 -30.16
C GLN A 745 -52.37 12.05 -29.79
N GLU A 746 -52.13 10.93 -29.11
CA GLU A 746 -50.79 10.42 -28.82
C GLU A 746 -50.04 10.09 -30.11
N LEU A 747 -50.69 9.43 -31.08
CA LEU A 747 -50.09 9.15 -32.39
C LEU A 747 -49.71 10.44 -33.13
N ALA A 748 -50.61 11.43 -33.14
CA ALA A 748 -50.37 12.72 -33.75
C ALA A 748 -49.19 13.45 -33.11
N HIS A 749 -49.02 13.35 -31.79
CA HIS A 749 -47.87 13.93 -31.09
C HIS A 749 -46.56 13.27 -31.51
N ILE A 750 -46.52 11.93 -31.61
CA ILE A 750 -45.33 11.19 -32.09
C ILE A 750 -44.95 11.63 -33.51
N MET A 751 -45.95 11.78 -34.39
CA MET A 751 -45.70 12.23 -35.77
C MET A 751 -45.17 13.66 -35.83
N GLN A 752 -45.71 14.57 -35.01
CA GLN A 752 -45.24 15.95 -34.92
C GLN A 752 -43.81 16.04 -34.36
N GLU A 753 -43.52 15.31 -33.29
CA GLU A 753 -42.21 15.31 -32.63
C GLU A 753 -41.13 14.65 -33.49
N SER A 754 -41.51 13.70 -34.37
CA SER A 754 -40.59 13.11 -35.35
C SER A 754 -40.05 14.10 -36.40
N GLY A 755 -40.72 15.25 -36.59
CA GLY A 755 -40.36 16.26 -37.60
C GLY A 755 -40.57 15.84 -39.06
N ALA A 756 -41.08 14.63 -39.32
CA ALA A 756 -41.22 14.08 -40.67
C ALA A 756 -42.49 14.51 -41.42
N PHE A 757 -43.52 14.97 -40.69
CA PHE A 757 -44.85 15.31 -41.23
C PHE A 757 -45.26 16.74 -40.86
N SER A 758 -45.94 17.43 -41.78
CA SER A 758 -46.53 18.74 -41.49
C SER A 758 -47.86 18.59 -40.73
N ALA A 759 -48.29 19.65 -40.02
CA ALA A 759 -49.58 19.64 -39.29
C ALA A 759 -50.80 19.16 -40.12
N PRO A 760 -50.98 19.57 -41.40
CA PRO A 760 -52.06 19.03 -42.23
C PRO A 760 -51.87 17.56 -42.63
N ASP A 761 -50.62 17.09 -42.80
CA ASP A 761 -50.34 15.68 -43.09
C ASP A 761 -50.71 14.79 -41.90
N VAL A 762 -50.44 15.24 -40.68
CA VAL A 762 -50.81 14.51 -39.45
C VAL A 762 -52.34 14.38 -39.33
N GLN A 763 -53.08 15.44 -39.65
CA GLN A 763 -54.55 15.40 -39.65
C GLN A 763 -55.10 14.47 -40.73
N ARG A 764 -54.51 14.47 -41.93
CA ARG A 764 -54.88 13.57 -43.02
C ARG A 764 -54.61 12.11 -42.66
N ALA A 765 -53.43 11.79 -42.12
CA ALA A 765 -53.09 10.44 -41.66
C ALA A 765 -54.04 9.96 -40.56
N ALA A 766 -54.35 10.80 -39.57
CA ALA A 766 -55.29 10.45 -38.50
C ALA A 766 -56.69 10.13 -39.05
N GLY A 767 -57.17 10.92 -40.02
CA GLY A 767 -58.46 10.69 -40.68
C GLY A 767 -58.50 9.41 -41.52
N GLU A 768 -57.45 9.11 -42.28
CA GLU A 768 -57.35 7.88 -43.09
C GLU A 768 -57.27 6.62 -42.19
N ILE A 769 -56.57 6.71 -41.05
CA ILE A 769 -56.52 5.63 -40.05
C ILE A 769 -57.91 5.41 -39.43
N GLU A 770 -58.66 6.47 -39.11
CA GLU A 770 -60.02 6.37 -38.55
C GLU A 770 -61.00 5.71 -39.54
N GLN A 771 -60.91 6.07 -40.82
CA GLN A 771 -61.72 5.46 -41.88
C GLN A 771 -61.44 3.97 -42.05
N THR A 772 -60.16 3.57 -41.91
CA THR A 772 -59.73 2.18 -42.12
C THR A 772 -60.02 1.29 -40.91
N THR A 773 -59.86 1.82 -39.70
CA THR A 773 -59.99 1.03 -38.45
C THR A 773 -61.38 1.10 -37.81
N GLY A 774 -62.23 2.03 -38.25
CA GLY A 774 -63.61 2.16 -37.77
C GLY A 774 -63.75 2.68 -36.33
N GLY A 775 -62.68 3.22 -35.73
CA GLY A 775 -62.70 3.78 -34.39
C GLY A 775 -61.46 4.62 -34.01
N GLN A 776 -61.55 5.32 -32.88
CA GLN A 776 -60.49 6.21 -32.37
C GLN A 776 -59.45 5.54 -31.47
N LYS A 777 -59.63 4.24 -31.17
CA LYS A 777 -58.70 3.47 -30.34
C LYS A 777 -57.58 2.93 -31.20
N ILE A 778 -56.36 3.32 -30.86
CA ILE A 778 -55.14 2.77 -31.43
C ILE A 778 -54.59 1.78 -30.39
N ASN A 779 -53.97 0.68 -30.82
CA ASN A 779 -53.28 -0.24 -29.90
C ASN A 779 -51.97 -0.72 -30.52
N VAL A 780 -51.12 0.22 -30.90
CA VAL A 780 -49.87 -0.07 -31.63
C VAL A 780 -48.67 0.30 -30.77
N GLY A 781 -47.66 -0.57 -30.75
CA GLY A 781 -46.40 -0.29 -30.07
C GLY A 781 -45.64 0.85 -30.75
N VAL A 782 -45.01 1.72 -29.96
CA VAL A 782 -44.26 2.90 -30.42
C VAL A 782 -43.18 2.51 -31.43
N ALA A 783 -42.51 1.37 -31.26
CA ALA A 783 -41.50 0.90 -32.21
C ALA A 783 -42.08 0.64 -33.62
N LYS A 784 -43.30 0.08 -33.71
CA LYS A 784 -43.99 -0.17 -34.99
C LYS A 784 -44.46 1.16 -35.61
N VAL A 785 -44.83 2.15 -34.79
CA VAL A 785 -45.14 3.52 -35.25
C VAL A 785 -43.91 4.18 -35.87
N LEU A 786 -42.76 4.17 -35.18
CA LEU A 786 -41.51 4.76 -35.69
C LEU A 786 -41.04 4.08 -36.98
N LEU A 787 -41.16 2.75 -37.06
CA LEU A 787 -40.89 2.00 -38.30
C LEU A 787 -41.83 2.44 -39.44
N GLY A 788 -43.11 2.65 -39.13
CA GLY A 788 -44.09 3.20 -40.08
C GLY A 788 -43.68 4.57 -40.60
N ILE A 789 -43.20 5.47 -39.72
CA ILE A 789 -42.69 6.79 -40.09
C ILE A 789 -41.50 6.67 -41.05
N GLN A 790 -40.51 5.84 -40.71
CA GLN A 790 -39.33 5.63 -41.56
C GLN A 790 -39.68 5.01 -42.93
N THR A 791 -40.63 4.08 -42.94
CA THR A 791 -41.11 3.45 -44.19
C THR A 791 -41.83 4.47 -45.07
N ALA A 792 -42.69 5.29 -44.47
CA ALA A 792 -43.41 6.35 -45.15
C ALA A 792 -42.47 7.43 -45.74
N MET A 793 -41.34 7.72 -45.10
CA MET A 793 -40.36 8.69 -45.62
C MET A 793 -39.73 8.27 -46.96
N GLN A 794 -39.74 6.98 -47.28
CA GLN A 794 -39.22 6.44 -48.55
C GLN A 794 -40.27 6.46 -49.68
N ASP A 795 -41.54 6.77 -49.37
CA ASP A 795 -42.64 6.75 -50.32
C ASP A 795 -42.98 8.18 -50.81
N PRO A 796 -43.31 8.38 -52.10
CA PRO A 796 -43.85 9.65 -52.59
C PRO A 796 -45.15 10.08 -51.90
N ASP A 797 -46.04 9.16 -51.50
CA ASP A 797 -47.22 9.45 -50.66
C ASP A 797 -46.96 9.06 -49.20
N ARG A 798 -46.16 9.89 -48.52
CA ARG A 798 -45.78 9.70 -47.12
C ARG A 798 -46.98 9.50 -46.20
N THR A 799 -48.02 10.31 -46.39
CA THR A 799 -49.18 10.33 -45.50
C THR A 799 -50.05 9.09 -45.70
N GLY A 800 -50.35 8.75 -46.96
CA GLY A 800 -51.14 7.56 -47.28
C GLY A 800 -50.43 6.27 -46.88
N ARG A 801 -49.13 6.15 -47.17
CA ARG A 801 -48.34 4.96 -46.82
C ARG A 801 -48.25 4.76 -45.32
N PHE A 802 -48.10 5.83 -44.54
CA PHE A 802 -48.12 5.75 -43.08
C PHE A 802 -49.47 5.25 -42.56
N ALA A 803 -50.58 5.81 -43.07
CA ALA A 803 -51.93 5.43 -42.65
C ALA A 803 -52.23 3.95 -42.97
N GLU A 804 -51.77 3.45 -44.12
CA GLU A 804 -51.89 2.04 -44.50
C GLU A 804 -51.14 1.12 -43.53
N VAL A 805 -49.85 1.38 -43.28
CA VAL A 805 -49.00 0.56 -42.40
C VAL A 805 -49.52 0.54 -40.95
N ILE A 806 -49.99 1.68 -40.44
CA ILE A 806 -50.57 1.76 -39.10
C ILE A 806 -51.97 1.13 -39.06
N GLY A 807 -52.78 1.30 -40.11
CA GLY A 807 -54.08 0.65 -40.24
C GLY A 807 -53.98 -0.88 -40.19
N GLU A 808 -53.04 -1.46 -40.93
CA GLU A 808 -52.72 -2.89 -40.85
C GLU A 808 -52.25 -3.28 -39.45
N ALA A 809 -51.36 -2.49 -38.84
CA ALA A 809 -50.86 -2.76 -37.50
C ALA A 809 -51.95 -2.74 -36.41
N VAL A 810 -52.95 -1.86 -36.54
CA VAL A 810 -54.11 -1.80 -35.65
C VAL A 810 -55.01 -3.02 -35.86
N ALA A 811 -55.21 -3.45 -37.10
CA ALA A 811 -55.99 -4.64 -37.42
C ALA A 811 -55.32 -5.92 -36.85
N ASP A 812 -54.00 -6.06 -37.00
CA ASP A 812 -53.22 -7.16 -36.42
C ASP A 812 -53.36 -7.19 -34.89
N ALA A 813 -53.22 -6.03 -34.23
CA ALA A 813 -53.29 -5.90 -32.78
C ALA A 813 -54.70 -6.09 -32.21
N ALA A 814 -55.73 -6.09 -33.05
CA ALA A 814 -57.10 -6.45 -32.67
C ALA A 814 -57.39 -7.96 -32.85
N ALA A 815 -56.53 -8.67 -33.60
CA ALA A 815 -56.62 -10.11 -33.83
C ALA A 815 -55.81 -10.94 -32.82
N GLU A 816 -54.76 -10.36 -32.22
CA GLU A 816 -54.01 -10.88 -31.06
C GLU A 816 -54.72 -10.59 -29.73
#